data_AF-A0A1G6GYE7-F1
#
_entry.id   AF-A0A1G6GYE7-F1
#
_cell.length_a   1.000
_cell.length_b   1.000
_cell.length_c   1.000
_cell.angle_alpha   90.00
_cell.angle_beta   90.00
_cell.angle_gamma   90.00
#
_symmetry.space_group_name_H-M   'P 1'
#
loop_
_entity.id
_entity.type
_entity.pdbx_description
1 polymer ?
#
loop_
_entity_poly.entity_id
_entity_poly.type
_entity_poly.pdbx_seq_one_letter_code
_entity_poly.pdbx_strand_id
1 'polypeptide(L)'
;MTRAVRDWAPVLDPRSGLTLPAQVAAAVRADVAAGTLRPGEPMPSSRTLAATLRISRGTVEAAYDQLLAEGYLQSRPRSGMLVHPRLRPGTPTAAGPPAGTPPEPPSPAPDALDLVPGHDSDSPLDDPAWRSAWRRAADPAHGHGYRPVDPIGDPQLRRAIAEHLRLMRGLVVDPARIVVTAGSREGLALLLTALAGSGHELRVGVEDPGFPGLRRTLARRGVRTVPLPVDASGVVVPGQAADLPRIVLVTPNHQYPYGSVMPASRRTELLDWAATHGTLVVEDDYDSEFRYLGPPLPALYGLAAGTPVVHLGTFSAVLSRDVGTGYLLLPPELVEPVARVRADLGCPVAPTLQRAVAGYLADGGLRRRLQRSRRRLAAAHRLVTDVLGRIPGAVDQGRLLVVERPAARAAAILAACADHGVLVGDLADGWSGTPGSTGVVLAYGNADPGALAGALQIVADTVAEVDREAGRGWASGLPDTGDPRRYGGQNHPTEEGTMTVTADLDLDFVKAEPTDLWVSVLLPTLRRAPDTRAGSTQLANLLKEASTRLKERGVSTDRLAPASALVDDAGFWQRQGDGLALYISDHGMHTFRLPLEPSPSVTIGQVPRLRPVVPALRPEGTYYLLQLAQKQIRLFRVTPDSIDELDRGAIPTSVEEYDRGRDQQYTAPTPGGVMFGHGDSGEQDALRESFLREVARGVEERLGRCQPAMPLVLAATEKTAASFRQICAYPGMTDVIVHGSADGMTPTELLDRARPVLQEYATKETQRRSERIAELRAGNRLEEDPQGVLLAAEGARVEALLVGASTEGANGNGPEDDLVDRAIQATLRGGGRVLPMPASSPETLIGVLRY
;
A
#
# COMPACT_ATOMS: atom_id res chain seq x y z
N MET A 1 58.49 -50.40 -26.64
CA MET A 1 57.69 -51.61 -26.93
C MET A 1 56.23 -51.24 -26.77
N THR A 2 55.52 -51.11 -27.89
CA THR A 2 54.11 -50.67 -27.95
C THR A 2 53.22 -51.83 -27.50
N ARG A 3 52.60 -51.72 -26.32
CA ARG A 3 51.67 -52.73 -25.80
C ARG A 3 50.52 -52.86 -26.80
N ALA A 4 50.30 -54.05 -27.36
CA ALA A 4 49.20 -54.27 -28.28
C ALA A 4 47.87 -54.04 -27.54
N VAL A 5 46.96 -53.29 -28.15
CA VAL A 5 45.64 -52.90 -27.59
C VAL A 5 44.78 -54.13 -27.20
N ARG A 6 45.13 -55.32 -27.70
CA ARG A 6 44.55 -56.60 -27.29
C ARG A 6 44.74 -56.95 -25.81
N ASP A 7 45.67 -56.29 -25.11
CA ASP A 7 45.92 -56.43 -23.67
C ASP A 7 45.36 -55.27 -22.85
N TRP A 8 44.44 -54.48 -23.42
CA TRP A 8 43.76 -53.40 -22.71
C TRP A 8 42.94 -53.95 -21.54
N ALA A 9 43.20 -53.43 -20.34
CA ALA A 9 42.45 -53.74 -19.14
C ALA A 9 42.46 -52.51 -18.21
N PRO A 10 41.29 -51.98 -17.83
CA PRO A 10 41.20 -50.83 -16.95
C PRO A 10 41.46 -51.23 -15.49
N VAL A 11 41.87 -50.27 -14.68
CA VAL A 11 41.90 -50.44 -13.22
C VAL A 11 40.48 -50.22 -12.71
N LEU A 12 39.92 -51.24 -12.04
CA LEU A 12 38.60 -51.16 -11.41
C LEU A 12 38.77 -50.74 -9.95
N ASP A 13 37.92 -49.84 -9.47
CA ASP A 13 37.88 -49.42 -8.06
C ASP A 13 36.64 -50.00 -7.38
N PRO A 14 36.80 -50.99 -6.47
CA PRO A 14 35.68 -51.56 -5.71
C PRO A 14 34.98 -50.55 -4.79
N ARG A 15 35.61 -49.41 -4.48
CA ARG A 15 35.04 -48.35 -3.63
C ARG A 15 34.32 -47.28 -4.45
N SER A 16 34.36 -47.38 -5.78
CA SER A 16 33.53 -46.56 -6.65
C SER A 16 32.05 -46.87 -6.40
N GLY A 17 31.20 -45.83 -6.38
CA GLY A 17 29.74 -46.01 -6.37
C GLY A 17 29.17 -46.58 -7.67
N LEU A 18 30.01 -46.83 -8.69
CA LEU A 18 29.61 -47.38 -9.98
C LEU A 18 29.66 -48.91 -9.99
N THR A 19 28.71 -49.52 -10.69
CA THR A 19 28.72 -50.97 -10.96
C THR A 19 29.93 -51.34 -11.83
N LEU A 20 30.44 -52.57 -11.71
CA LEU A 20 31.59 -53.04 -12.49
C LEU A 20 31.42 -52.88 -14.03
N PRO A 21 30.24 -53.14 -14.64
CA PRO A 21 30.04 -52.85 -16.06
C PRO A 21 30.20 -51.36 -16.39
N ALA A 22 29.67 -50.47 -15.53
CA ALA A 22 29.77 -49.03 -15.71
C ALA A 22 31.21 -48.52 -15.59
N GLN A 23 32.02 -49.10 -14.71
CA GLN A 23 33.45 -48.80 -14.60
C GLN A 23 34.23 -49.21 -15.85
N VAL A 24 33.97 -50.41 -16.39
CA VAL A 24 34.58 -50.87 -17.64
C VAL A 24 34.18 -49.97 -18.81
N ALA A 25 32.89 -49.62 -18.92
CA ALA A 25 32.41 -48.71 -19.96
C ALA A 25 33.03 -47.32 -19.84
N ALA A 26 33.09 -46.75 -18.63
CA ALA A 26 33.70 -45.45 -18.38
C ALA A 26 35.18 -45.43 -18.76
N ALA A 27 35.93 -46.50 -18.46
CA ALA A 27 37.33 -46.59 -18.82
C ALA A 27 37.54 -46.68 -20.33
N VAL A 28 36.73 -47.45 -21.07
CA VAL A 28 36.80 -47.44 -22.56
C VAL A 28 36.54 -46.03 -23.09
N ARG A 29 35.50 -45.33 -22.59
CA ARG A 29 35.21 -43.96 -23.03
C ARG A 29 36.38 -43.00 -22.75
N ALA A 30 36.96 -43.08 -21.56
CA ALA A 30 38.09 -42.24 -21.16
C ALA A 30 39.32 -42.49 -22.04
N ASP A 31 39.64 -43.75 -22.29
CA ASP A 31 40.80 -44.12 -23.11
C ASP A 31 40.60 -43.82 -24.60
N VAL A 32 39.37 -43.90 -25.11
CA VAL A 32 39.04 -43.43 -26.46
C VAL A 32 39.16 -41.90 -26.54
N ALA A 33 38.65 -41.18 -25.54
CA ALA A 33 38.72 -39.72 -25.48
C ALA A 33 40.17 -39.20 -25.39
N ALA A 34 41.01 -39.87 -24.59
CA ALA A 34 42.43 -39.59 -24.45
C ALA A 34 43.28 -40.03 -25.66
N GLY A 35 42.69 -40.76 -26.61
CA GLY A 35 43.41 -41.33 -27.76
C GLY A 35 44.31 -42.52 -27.44
N THR A 36 44.22 -43.05 -26.21
CA THR A 36 44.86 -44.31 -25.77
C THR A 36 44.29 -45.49 -26.56
N LEU A 37 42.98 -45.51 -26.78
CA LEU A 37 42.27 -46.43 -27.66
C LEU A 37 41.92 -45.69 -28.96
N ARG A 38 42.54 -46.06 -30.07
CA ARG A 38 42.37 -45.34 -31.34
C ARG A 38 41.18 -45.87 -32.15
N PRO A 39 40.52 -45.01 -32.94
CA PRO A 39 39.46 -45.42 -33.85
C PRO A 39 39.91 -46.57 -34.76
N GLY A 40 39.10 -47.63 -34.83
CA GLY A 40 39.36 -48.83 -35.63
C GLY A 40 40.22 -49.89 -34.96
N GLU A 41 40.74 -49.65 -33.75
CA GLU A 41 41.54 -50.64 -33.03
C GLU A 41 40.68 -51.78 -32.46
N PRO A 42 41.15 -53.04 -32.51
CA PRO A 42 40.42 -54.17 -31.98
C PRO A 42 40.48 -54.19 -30.45
N MET A 43 39.32 -54.37 -29.82
CA MET A 43 39.16 -54.59 -28.38
C MET A 43 39.36 -56.07 -28.01
N PRO A 44 39.76 -56.38 -26.76
CA PRO A 44 39.77 -57.75 -26.26
C PRO A 44 38.39 -58.40 -26.37
N SER A 45 38.33 -59.74 -26.44
CA SER A 45 37.04 -60.43 -26.38
C SER A 45 36.42 -60.32 -24.97
N SER A 46 35.08 -60.45 -24.84
CA SER A 46 34.43 -60.40 -23.53
C SER A 46 34.98 -61.44 -22.55
N ARG A 47 35.37 -62.63 -23.06
CA ARG A 47 36.02 -63.69 -22.28
C ARG A 47 37.43 -63.30 -21.83
N THR A 48 38.22 -62.73 -22.74
CA THR A 48 39.60 -62.32 -22.46
C THR A 48 39.62 -61.21 -21.41
N LEU A 49 38.82 -60.16 -21.60
CA LEU A 49 38.77 -59.04 -20.66
C LEU A 49 38.22 -59.46 -19.29
N ALA A 50 37.22 -60.33 -19.24
CA ALA A 50 36.69 -60.86 -17.98
C ALA A 50 37.72 -61.66 -17.20
N ALA A 51 38.50 -62.52 -17.89
CA ALA A 51 39.59 -63.27 -17.28
C ALA A 51 40.70 -62.35 -16.74
N THR A 52 41.09 -61.33 -17.52
CA THR A 52 42.13 -60.36 -17.12
C THR A 52 41.70 -59.54 -15.90
N LEU A 53 40.45 -59.08 -15.87
CA LEU A 53 39.91 -58.28 -14.76
C LEU A 53 39.43 -59.14 -13.57
N ARG A 54 39.43 -60.47 -13.70
CA ARG A 54 38.90 -61.43 -12.71
C ARG A 54 37.44 -61.14 -12.32
N ILE A 55 36.61 -60.78 -13.30
CA ILE A 55 35.18 -60.52 -13.13
C ILE A 55 34.35 -61.49 -13.98
N SER A 56 33.03 -61.50 -13.76
CA SER A 56 32.14 -62.34 -14.57
C SER A 56 32.14 -61.89 -16.04
N ARG A 57 32.03 -62.86 -16.96
CA ARG A 57 31.90 -62.56 -18.41
C ARG A 57 30.68 -61.68 -18.70
N GLY A 58 29.56 -61.94 -18.02
CA GLY A 58 28.34 -61.15 -18.18
C GLY A 58 28.52 -59.68 -17.80
N THR A 59 29.42 -59.36 -16.87
CA THR A 59 29.78 -57.98 -16.50
C THR A 59 30.45 -57.23 -17.66
N VAL A 60 31.34 -57.89 -18.39
CA VAL A 60 32.00 -57.30 -19.57
C VAL A 60 31.05 -57.22 -20.76
N GLU A 61 30.21 -58.24 -20.96
CA GLU A 61 29.20 -58.24 -22.03
C GLU A 61 28.22 -57.07 -21.84
N ALA A 62 27.72 -56.86 -20.63
CA ALA A 62 26.88 -55.70 -20.32
C ALA A 62 27.57 -54.36 -20.63
N ALA A 63 28.87 -54.23 -20.32
CA ALA A 63 29.64 -53.02 -20.65
C ALA A 63 29.82 -52.85 -22.17
N TYR A 64 30.10 -53.93 -22.90
CA TYR A 64 30.31 -53.89 -24.34
C TYR A 64 29.01 -53.66 -25.11
N ASP A 65 27.90 -54.24 -24.69
CA ASP A 65 26.59 -54.01 -25.25
C ASP A 65 26.17 -52.54 -25.08
N GLN A 66 26.45 -51.96 -23.91
CA GLN A 66 26.29 -50.52 -23.69
C GLN A 66 27.16 -49.69 -24.64
N LEU A 67 28.46 -50.00 -24.75
CA LEU A 67 29.38 -49.26 -25.62
C LEU A 67 29.09 -49.43 -27.12
N LEU A 68 28.50 -50.56 -27.53
CA LEU A 68 27.96 -50.78 -28.86
C LEU A 68 26.75 -49.88 -29.12
N ALA A 69 25.80 -49.84 -28.18
CA ALA A 69 24.61 -49.01 -28.29
C ALA A 69 24.95 -47.50 -28.34
N GLU A 70 25.98 -47.09 -27.60
CA GLU A 70 26.50 -45.71 -27.59
C GLU A 70 27.39 -45.38 -28.81
N GLY A 71 27.77 -46.38 -29.61
CA GLY A 71 28.62 -46.20 -30.79
C GLY A 71 30.11 -46.00 -30.50
N TYR A 72 30.58 -46.28 -29.28
CA TYR A 72 32.01 -46.31 -28.94
C TYR A 72 32.70 -47.54 -29.51
N LEU A 73 31.98 -48.66 -29.57
CA LEU A 73 32.45 -49.89 -30.17
C LEU A 73 31.61 -50.26 -31.40
N GLN A 74 32.19 -51.06 -32.28
CA GLN A 74 31.52 -51.67 -33.43
C GLN A 74 31.83 -53.16 -33.47
N SER A 75 30.80 -53.98 -33.62
CA SER A 75 30.98 -55.41 -33.85
C SER A 75 31.25 -55.65 -35.35
N ARG A 76 32.33 -56.36 -35.67
CA ARG A 76 32.60 -56.82 -37.05
C ARG A 76 32.52 -58.35 -37.15
N PRO A 77 31.74 -58.89 -38.11
CA PRO A 77 31.67 -60.34 -38.32
C PRO A 77 33.06 -60.95 -38.49
N ARG A 78 33.38 -61.96 -37.68
CA ARG A 78 34.67 -62.69 -37.67
C ARG A 78 35.92 -61.89 -37.24
N SER A 79 35.80 -60.61 -36.87
CA SER A 79 36.94 -59.78 -36.44
C SER A 79 36.86 -59.28 -34.99
N GLY A 80 35.77 -59.59 -34.28
CA GLY A 80 35.58 -59.20 -32.88
C GLY A 80 35.06 -57.79 -32.72
N MET A 81 35.27 -57.23 -31.53
CA MET A 81 34.86 -55.88 -31.17
C MET A 81 35.97 -54.90 -31.53
N LEU A 82 35.65 -53.74 -32.09
CA LEU A 82 36.62 -52.66 -32.34
C LEU A 82 36.11 -51.32 -31.82
N VAL A 83 37.02 -50.41 -31.49
CA VAL A 83 36.70 -48.99 -31.28
C VAL A 83 36.14 -48.43 -32.59
N HIS A 84 35.00 -47.75 -32.54
CA HIS A 84 34.30 -47.36 -33.75
C HIS A 84 35.18 -46.45 -34.65
N PRO A 85 35.38 -46.75 -35.95
CA PRO A 85 36.40 -46.10 -36.78
C PRO A 85 36.16 -44.62 -37.09
N ARG A 86 34.91 -44.15 -36.94
CA ARG A 86 34.55 -42.74 -37.16
C ARG A 86 34.70 -41.87 -35.92
N LEU A 87 35.08 -42.44 -34.77
CA LEU A 87 35.37 -41.62 -33.59
C LEU A 87 36.56 -40.72 -33.90
N ARG A 88 36.54 -39.50 -33.37
CA ARG A 88 37.68 -38.60 -33.42
C ARG A 88 38.25 -38.52 -32.01
N PRO A 89 39.53 -38.88 -31.78
CA PRO A 89 40.15 -38.65 -30.49
C PRO A 89 39.97 -37.18 -30.13
N GLY A 90 39.62 -36.87 -28.89
CA GLY A 90 39.62 -35.48 -28.45
C GLY A 90 41.03 -34.94 -28.62
N THR A 91 41.23 -33.84 -29.33
CA THR A 91 42.42 -33.03 -29.07
C THR A 91 42.31 -32.61 -27.61
N PRO A 92 43.29 -32.92 -26.74
CA PRO A 92 43.32 -32.31 -25.43
C PRO A 92 43.50 -30.81 -25.65
N THR A 93 42.40 -30.08 -25.76
CA THR A 93 42.36 -28.69 -25.32
C THR A 93 42.93 -28.76 -23.92
N ALA A 94 44.12 -28.16 -23.72
CA ALA A 94 44.67 -27.96 -22.39
C ALA A 94 43.48 -27.53 -21.54
N ALA A 95 43.07 -28.38 -20.60
CA ALA A 95 41.98 -28.04 -19.72
C ALA A 95 42.42 -26.71 -19.12
N GLY A 96 41.73 -25.62 -19.48
CA GLY A 96 41.82 -24.41 -18.70
C GLY A 96 41.61 -24.81 -17.24
N PRO A 97 42.16 -24.07 -16.27
CA PRO A 97 41.88 -24.33 -14.86
C PRO A 97 40.39 -24.64 -14.75
N PRO A 98 40.00 -25.75 -14.08
CA PRO A 98 38.62 -26.22 -14.06
C PRO A 98 37.77 -24.99 -13.88
N ALA A 99 36.90 -24.68 -14.86
CA ALA A 99 36.07 -23.49 -14.81
C ALA A 99 35.45 -23.55 -13.41
N GLY A 100 35.95 -22.70 -12.51
CA GLY A 100 35.66 -22.83 -11.10
C GLY A 100 34.16 -22.90 -11.02
N THR A 101 33.61 -23.83 -10.23
CA THR A 101 32.17 -23.82 -9.96
C THR A 101 31.80 -22.36 -9.78
N PRO A 102 31.00 -21.76 -10.70
CA PRO A 102 30.76 -20.34 -10.64
C PRO A 102 30.38 -20.07 -9.20
N PRO A 103 31.08 -19.15 -8.50
CA PRO A 103 30.89 -18.97 -7.08
C PRO A 103 29.39 -18.90 -6.86
N GLU A 104 28.88 -19.82 -6.04
CA GLU A 104 27.47 -19.86 -5.74
C GLU A 104 27.11 -18.43 -5.34
N PRO A 105 26.15 -17.77 -6.04
CA PRO A 105 25.81 -16.40 -5.71
C PRO A 105 25.58 -16.35 -4.20
N PRO A 106 26.13 -15.34 -3.50
CA PRO A 106 26.06 -15.29 -2.04
C PRO A 106 24.60 -15.49 -1.66
N SER A 107 24.28 -16.65 -1.07
CA SER A 107 22.94 -16.88 -0.57
C SER A 107 22.68 -15.79 0.46
N PRO A 108 21.54 -15.09 0.38
CA PRO A 108 21.16 -14.16 1.44
C PRO A 108 21.29 -14.90 2.77
N ALA A 109 21.74 -14.19 3.80
CA ALA A 109 21.83 -14.78 5.14
C ALA A 109 20.50 -15.50 5.43
N PRO A 110 20.52 -16.74 5.93
CA PRO A 110 19.31 -17.59 6.04
C PRO A 110 18.13 -16.98 6.82
N ASP A 111 18.35 -15.85 7.51
CA ASP A 111 17.37 -15.12 8.30
C ASP A 111 17.07 -13.68 7.78
N ALA A 112 17.56 -13.31 6.59
CA ALA A 112 17.34 -11.95 6.07
C ALA A 112 15.89 -11.73 5.62
N LEU A 113 15.28 -10.61 6.04
CA LEU A 113 13.93 -10.23 5.60
C LEU A 113 14.00 -9.52 4.25
N ASP A 114 13.40 -10.13 3.21
CA ASP A 114 13.33 -9.55 1.87
C ASP A 114 12.10 -8.64 1.71
N LEU A 115 12.34 -7.33 1.67
CA LEU A 115 11.37 -6.28 1.38
C LEU A 115 11.60 -5.67 -0.02
N VAL A 116 12.37 -6.31 -0.90
CA VAL A 116 12.61 -5.81 -2.27
C VAL A 116 11.29 -5.91 -3.06
N PRO A 117 10.82 -4.83 -3.70
CA PRO A 117 9.60 -4.88 -4.49
C PRO A 117 9.67 -5.89 -5.62
N GLY A 118 8.63 -6.70 -5.70
CA GLY A 118 8.60 -7.75 -6.68
C GLY A 118 9.55 -8.88 -6.32
N HIS A 119 9.95 -9.04 -5.05
CA HIS A 119 10.40 -10.30 -4.41
C HIS A 119 9.40 -10.84 -3.38
N ASP A 120 8.48 -10.00 -2.91
CA ASP A 120 7.50 -10.28 -1.86
C ASP A 120 6.64 -11.52 -2.16
N SER A 121 6.99 -12.65 -1.53
CA SER A 121 6.15 -13.86 -1.49
C SER A 121 6.51 -14.86 -0.38
N ASP A 122 6.77 -14.42 0.84
CA ASP A 122 7.02 -15.37 1.94
C ASP A 122 5.82 -15.56 2.86
N SER A 123 4.60 -15.29 2.39
CA SER A 123 3.41 -15.81 3.07
C SER A 123 3.13 -17.24 2.57
N PRO A 124 3.53 -18.29 3.30
CA PRO A 124 3.33 -19.66 2.85
C PRO A 124 1.85 -19.92 2.57
N LEU A 125 1.58 -20.66 1.49
CA LEU A 125 0.23 -21.06 1.12
C LEU A 125 -0.25 -22.24 1.99
N ASP A 126 -0.26 -22.01 3.30
CA ASP A 126 -0.75 -22.97 4.31
C ASP A 126 -2.26 -22.77 4.54
N ASP A 127 -3.04 -23.19 3.55
CA ASP A 127 -4.50 -23.19 3.62
C ASP A 127 -5.05 -24.62 3.53
N PRO A 128 -5.83 -25.12 4.51
CA PRO A 128 -6.51 -26.39 4.41
C PRO A 128 -7.35 -26.54 3.12
N ALA A 129 -7.97 -25.45 2.64
CA ALA A 129 -8.73 -25.46 1.41
C ALA A 129 -7.82 -25.63 0.18
N TRP A 130 -6.60 -25.08 0.20
CA TRP A 130 -5.60 -25.31 -0.85
C TRP A 130 -5.15 -26.78 -0.88
N ARG A 131 -4.83 -27.34 0.29
CA ARG A 131 -4.48 -28.78 0.42
C ARG A 131 -5.61 -29.70 -0.03
N SER A 132 -6.86 -29.31 0.23
CA SER A 132 -8.04 -30.04 -0.23
C SER A 132 -8.20 -29.95 -1.76
N ALA A 133 -8.03 -28.75 -2.34
CA ALA A 133 -8.10 -28.54 -3.77
C ALA A 133 -7.02 -29.34 -4.52
N TRP A 134 -5.78 -29.39 -4.01
CA TRP A 134 -4.72 -30.24 -4.56
C TRP A 134 -5.05 -31.72 -4.54
N ARG A 135 -5.55 -32.23 -3.39
CA ARG A 135 -5.93 -33.64 -3.28
C ARG A 135 -7.01 -34.02 -4.31
N ARG A 136 -8.00 -33.15 -4.51
CA ARG A 136 -9.04 -33.38 -5.54
C ARG A 136 -8.48 -33.27 -6.96
N ALA A 137 -7.62 -32.29 -7.23
CA ALA A 137 -7.03 -32.11 -8.56
C ALA A 137 -6.11 -33.27 -8.97
N ALA A 138 -5.47 -33.92 -7.99
CA ALA A 138 -4.63 -35.09 -8.17
C ALA A 138 -5.41 -36.42 -8.21
N ASP A 139 -6.69 -36.43 -7.83
CA ASP A 139 -7.51 -37.63 -7.82
C ASP A 139 -7.88 -38.06 -9.26
N PRO A 140 -7.45 -39.25 -9.72
CA PRO A 140 -7.78 -39.76 -11.05
C PRO A 140 -9.27 -39.89 -11.31
N ALA A 141 -10.09 -40.12 -10.28
CA ALA A 141 -11.56 -40.22 -10.40
C ALA A 141 -12.22 -38.86 -10.69
N HIS A 142 -11.55 -37.77 -10.33
CA HIS A 142 -11.96 -36.39 -10.60
C HIS A 142 -11.23 -35.79 -11.83
N GLY A 143 -10.24 -36.50 -12.35
CA GLY A 143 -9.54 -36.15 -13.59
C GLY A 143 -10.33 -36.56 -14.83
N HIS A 144 -10.40 -35.71 -15.84
CA HIS A 144 -11.05 -35.99 -17.14
C HIS A 144 -10.32 -37.04 -18.01
N GLY A 145 -9.59 -37.98 -17.40
CA GLY A 145 -8.64 -38.86 -18.09
C GLY A 145 -7.46 -38.08 -18.71
N TYR A 146 -6.64 -38.77 -19.51
CA TYR A 146 -5.55 -38.17 -20.30
C TYR A 146 -6.12 -37.40 -21.50
N ARG A 147 -6.94 -36.38 -21.25
CA ARG A 147 -7.40 -35.46 -22.30
C ARG A 147 -6.36 -34.35 -22.47
N PRO A 148 -5.96 -34.03 -23.71
CA PRO A 148 -5.18 -32.83 -23.97
C PRO A 148 -5.91 -31.64 -23.39
N VAL A 149 -5.23 -30.88 -22.52
CA VAL A 149 -5.75 -29.60 -22.04
C VAL A 149 -5.69 -28.64 -23.22
N ASP A 150 -6.77 -27.86 -23.37
CA ASP A 150 -6.84 -26.75 -24.31
C ASP A 150 -5.55 -25.90 -24.19
N PRO A 151 -4.84 -25.61 -25.30
CA PRO A 151 -3.59 -24.85 -25.27
C PRO A 151 -3.68 -23.56 -24.45
N ILE A 152 -4.83 -22.86 -24.49
CA ILE A 152 -5.02 -21.62 -23.74
C ILE A 152 -5.36 -21.82 -22.25
N GLY A 153 -5.47 -23.07 -21.79
CA GLY A 153 -5.63 -23.43 -20.38
C GLY A 153 -6.91 -24.21 -20.07
N ASP A 154 -6.91 -24.85 -18.90
CA ASP A 154 -7.98 -25.71 -18.41
C ASP A 154 -9.32 -24.93 -18.37
N PRO A 155 -10.38 -25.43 -19.01
CA PRO A 155 -11.67 -24.75 -19.06
C PRO A 155 -12.29 -24.49 -17.68
N GLN A 156 -11.98 -25.30 -16.66
CA GLN A 156 -12.46 -25.05 -15.29
C GLN A 156 -11.77 -23.84 -14.69
N LEU A 157 -10.46 -23.70 -14.90
CA LEU A 157 -9.70 -22.55 -14.43
C LEU A 157 -10.15 -21.27 -15.14
N ARG A 158 -10.31 -21.29 -16.47
CA ARG A 158 -10.77 -20.12 -17.23
C ARG A 158 -12.14 -19.61 -16.75
N ARG A 159 -13.08 -20.53 -16.45
CA ARG A 159 -14.38 -20.16 -15.84
C ARG A 159 -14.23 -19.59 -14.43
N ALA A 160 -13.39 -20.20 -13.60
CA ALA A 160 -13.12 -19.71 -12.26
C ALA A 160 -12.47 -18.31 -12.26
N ILE A 161 -11.58 -18.02 -13.22
CA ILE A 161 -11.00 -16.69 -13.42
C ILE A 161 -12.08 -15.69 -13.86
N ALA A 162 -12.92 -16.04 -14.84
CA ALA A 162 -14.01 -15.17 -15.28
C ALA A 162 -14.97 -14.82 -14.12
N GLU A 163 -15.34 -15.79 -13.30
CA GLU A 163 -16.16 -15.57 -12.11
C GLU A 163 -15.43 -14.74 -11.05
N HIS A 164 -14.12 -14.95 -10.88
CA HIS A 164 -13.29 -14.13 -10.00
C HIS A 164 -13.26 -12.67 -10.45
N LEU A 165 -13.05 -12.41 -11.74
CA LEU A 165 -13.08 -11.07 -12.33
C LEU A 165 -14.45 -10.41 -12.20
N ARG A 166 -15.55 -11.16 -12.37
CA ARG A 166 -16.91 -10.67 -12.16
C ARG A 166 -17.12 -10.22 -10.71
N LEU A 167 -16.69 -11.04 -9.75
CA LEU A 167 -16.89 -10.77 -8.32
C LEU A 167 -15.96 -9.68 -7.78
N MET A 168 -14.71 -9.62 -8.25
CA MET A 168 -13.69 -8.72 -7.72
C MET A 168 -13.54 -7.42 -8.50
N ARG A 169 -13.82 -7.42 -9.81
CA ARG A 169 -13.61 -6.28 -10.71
C ARG A 169 -14.90 -5.83 -11.41
N GLY A 170 -16.03 -6.50 -11.18
CA GLY A 170 -17.28 -6.23 -11.89
C GLY A 170 -17.23 -6.59 -13.38
N LEU A 171 -16.21 -7.32 -13.83
CA LEU A 171 -16.01 -7.65 -15.23
C LEU A 171 -16.72 -8.95 -15.61
N VAL A 172 -17.79 -8.83 -16.39
CA VAL A 172 -18.44 -9.99 -17.00
C VAL A 172 -17.73 -10.31 -18.31
N VAL A 173 -16.98 -11.41 -18.35
CA VAL A 173 -16.13 -11.77 -19.49
C VAL A 173 -16.36 -13.22 -19.93
N ASP A 174 -16.24 -13.47 -21.23
CA ASP A 174 -16.27 -14.81 -21.79
C ASP A 174 -14.99 -15.58 -21.44
N PRO A 175 -15.06 -16.74 -20.76
CA PRO A 175 -13.90 -17.58 -20.48
C PRO A 175 -13.07 -17.99 -21.70
N ALA A 176 -13.63 -17.94 -22.92
CA ALA A 176 -12.89 -18.19 -24.16
C ALA A 176 -11.83 -17.12 -24.47
N ARG A 177 -11.93 -15.93 -23.86
CA ARG A 177 -10.96 -14.82 -24.01
C ARG A 177 -9.82 -14.85 -22.99
N ILE A 178 -9.83 -15.84 -22.09
CA ILE A 178 -8.85 -15.97 -21.02
C ILE A 178 -7.78 -16.98 -21.43
N VAL A 179 -6.51 -16.56 -21.39
CA VAL A 179 -5.37 -17.44 -21.62
C VAL A 179 -4.60 -17.59 -20.32
N VAL A 180 -4.39 -18.82 -19.86
CA VAL A 180 -3.61 -19.12 -18.65
C VAL A 180 -2.12 -18.93 -18.91
N THR A 181 -1.44 -18.30 -17.95
CA THR A 181 -0.02 -17.95 -18.05
C THR A 181 0.74 -18.33 -16.79
N ALA A 182 2.07 -18.43 -16.89
CA ALA A 182 2.94 -18.57 -15.72
C ALA A 182 3.25 -17.20 -15.08
N GLY A 183 2.20 -16.46 -14.72
CA GLY A 183 2.26 -15.08 -14.20
C GLY A 183 2.39 -14.00 -15.27
N SER A 184 2.44 -12.73 -14.85
CA SER A 184 2.42 -11.56 -15.75
C SER A 184 3.57 -11.51 -16.74
N ARG A 185 4.79 -11.88 -16.32
CA ARG A 185 5.98 -11.84 -17.19
C ARG A 185 5.88 -12.82 -18.35
N GLU A 186 5.37 -14.04 -18.10
CA GLU A 186 5.15 -15.04 -19.14
C GLU A 186 3.94 -14.70 -20.01
N GLY A 187 2.91 -14.06 -19.46
CA GLY A 187 1.80 -13.54 -20.24
C GLY A 187 2.21 -12.44 -21.22
N LEU A 188 2.93 -11.43 -20.75
CA LEU A 188 3.46 -10.35 -21.59
C LEU A 188 4.39 -10.92 -22.69
N ALA A 189 5.22 -11.88 -22.32
CA ALA A 189 6.07 -12.64 -23.22
C ALA A 189 5.31 -13.31 -24.37
N LEU A 190 4.25 -14.04 -24.05
CA LEU A 190 3.39 -14.72 -25.02
C LEU A 190 2.72 -13.71 -25.95
N LEU A 191 2.14 -12.64 -25.38
CA LEU A 191 1.48 -11.58 -26.14
C LEU A 191 2.43 -10.94 -27.15
N LEU A 192 3.63 -10.54 -26.73
CA LEU A 192 4.62 -9.93 -27.62
C LEU A 192 5.06 -10.88 -28.73
N THR A 193 5.15 -12.18 -28.44
CA THR A 193 5.49 -13.19 -29.45
C THR A 193 4.39 -13.32 -30.50
N ALA A 194 3.12 -13.30 -30.09
CA ALA A 194 1.98 -13.30 -31.00
C ALA A 194 1.93 -12.03 -31.88
N LEU A 195 2.31 -10.88 -31.33
CA LEU A 195 2.31 -9.60 -32.05
C LEU A 195 3.52 -9.43 -32.98
N ALA A 196 4.66 -10.06 -32.68
CA ALA A 196 5.88 -9.96 -33.49
C ALA A 196 5.73 -10.52 -34.91
N GLY A 197 4.80 -11.47 -35.11
CA GLY A 197 4.48 -12.04 -36.42
C GLY A 197 3.85 -11.07 -37.42
N SER A 198 3.48 -9.86 -36.99
CA SER A 198 2.82 -8.84 -37.83
C SER A 198 3.77 -8.08 -38.77
N GLY A 199 5.09 -8.27 -38.68
CA GLY A 199 6.08 -7.64 -39.57
C GLY A 199 6.39 -6.17 -39.28
N HIS A 200 5.78 -5.58 -38.24
CA HIS A 200 6.07 -4.23 -37.78
C HIS A 200 7.09 -4.23 -36.63
N GLU A 201 7.92 -3.18 -36.56
CA GLU A 201 8.78 -2.93 -35.39
C GLU A 201 7.91 -2.72 -34.14
N LEU A 202 8.06 -3.59 -33.14
CA LEU A 202 7.33 -3.50 -31.88
C LEU A 202 7.97 -2.45 -30.97
N ARG A 203 7.22 -1.38 -30.71
CA ARG A 203 7.57 -0.31 -29.76
C ARG A 203 6.58 -0.30 -28.62
N VAL A 204 7.08 -0.35 -27.39
CA VAL A 204 6.25 -0.44 -26.19
C VAL A 204 6.49 0.78 -25.30
N GLY A 205 5.45 1.58 -25.11
CA GLY A 205 5.39 2.63 -24.12
C GLY A 205 5.35 2.04 -22.72
N VAL A 206 6.21 2.50 -21.83
CA VAL A 206 6.27 2.05 -20.43
C VAL A 206 6.28 3.27 -19.52
N GLU A 207 5.56 3.20 -18.39
CA GLU A 207 5.62 4.21 -17.34
C GLU A 207 7.08 4.43 -16.89
N ASP A 208 7.47 5.70 -16.74
CA ASP A 208 8.81 6.14 -16.33
C ASP A 208 8.68 7.21 -15.23
N PRO A 209 8.90 6.86 -13.95
CA PRO A 209 9.34 5.55 -13.46
C PRO A 209 8.23 4.49 -13.54
N GLY A 210 8.62 3.21 -13.56
CA GLY A 210 7.69 2.08 -13.66
C GLY A 210 8.30 0.76 -13.17
N PHE A 211 7.50 -0.31 -13.11
CA PHE A 211 7.96 -1.57 -12.50
C PHE A 211 9.08 -2.24 -13.34
N PRO A 212 10.27 -2.48 -12.77
CA PRO A 212 11.43 -2.95 -13.54
C PRO A 212 11.27 -4.37 -14.09
N GLY A 213 10.46 -5.22 -13.45
CA GLY A 213 10.29 -6.62 -13.84
C GLY A 213 9.75 -6.83 -15.25
N LEU A 214 8.71 -6.07 -15.63
CA LEU A 214 8.13 -6.16 -16.98
C LEU A 214 9.01 -5.46 -18.02
N ARG A 215 9.65 -4.33 -17.67
CA ARG A 215 10.61 -3.64 -18.53
C ARG A 215 11.80 -4.52 -18.92
N ARG A 216 12.36 -5.29 -17.98
CA ARG A 216 13.42 -6.28 -18.26
C ARG A 216 12.96 -7.39 -19.20
N THR A 217 11.66 -7.75 -19.16
CA THR A 217 11.07 -8.76 -20.07
C THR A 217 11.01 -8.25 -21.52
N LEU A 218 10.78 -6.94 -21.71
CA LEU A 218 10.83 -6.27 -23.01
C LEU A 218 12.27 -6.23 -23.56
N ALA A 219 13.23 -5.78 -22.74
CA ALA A 219 14.64 -5.66 -23.13
C ALA A 219 15.24 -7.00 -23.58
N ARG A 220 14.95 -8.10 -22.87
CA ARG A 220 15.41 -9.45 -23.23
C ARG A 220 14.87 -9.97 -24.56
N ARG A 221 13.78 -9.37 -25.08
CA ARG A 221 13.23 -9.68 -26.40
C ARG A 221 13.69 -8.73 -27.50
N GLY A 222 14.59 -7.79 -27.19
CA GLY A 222 15.00 -6.76 -28.13
C GLY A 222 13.87 -5.79 -28.52
N VAL A 223 12.81 -5.70 -27.70
CA VAL A 223 11.70 -4.78 -27.92
C VAL A 223 12.14 -3.37 -27.52
N ARG A 224 11.93 -2.39 -28.41
CA ARG A 224 12.26 -0.99 -28.13
C ARG A 224 11.23 -0.40 -27.17
N THR A 225 11.70 0.08 -26.03
CA THR A 225 10.85 0.75 -25.03
C THR A 225 10.83 2.27 -25.27
N VAL A 226 9.65 2.87 -25.10
CA VAL A 226 9.45 4.33 -25.11
C VAL A 226 9.08 4.74 -23.68
N PRO A 227 9.93 5.47 -22.95
CA PRO A 227 9.58 5.93 -21.62
C PRO A 227 8.43 6.94 -21.71
N LEU A 228 7.40 6.76 -20.89
CA LEU A 228 6.24 7.63 -20.79
C LEU A 228 6.26 8.29 -19.40
N PRO A 229 6.35 9.62 -19.32
CA PRO A 229 6.41 10.30 -18.04
C PRO A 229 5.13 10.05 -17.23
N VAL A 230 5.28 9.99 -15.92
CA VAL A 230 4.18 9.81 -14.97
C VAL A 230 4.03 11.09 -14.15
N ASP A 231 2.80 11.56 -14.00
CA ASP A 231 2.43 12.63 -13.08
C ASP A 231 1.57 12.09 -11.92
N ALA A 232 1.06 12.99 -11.06
CA ALA A 232 0.20 12.61 -9.94
C ALA A 232 -1.11 11.89 -10.35
N SER A 233 -1.49 11.94 -11.61
CA SER A 233 -2.65 11.23 -12.18
C SER A 233 -2.28 9.95 -12.93
N GLY A 234 -1.00 9.56 -12.96
CA GLY A 234 -0.51 8.37 -13.65
C GLY A 234 0.20 8.71 -14.96
N VAL A 235 0.26 7.74 -15.89
CA VAL A 235 0.94 7.91 -17.18
C VAL A 235 0.40 9.11 -17.94
N VAL A 236 1.30 9.92 -18.51
CA VAL A 236 0.95 11.01 -19.43
C VAL A 236 1.03 10.47 -20.85
N VAL A 237 -0.07 10.57 -21.60
CA VAL A 237 -0.09 10.10 -22.99
C VAL A 237 0.76 11.00 -23.89
N PRO A 238 1.52 10.43 -24.83
CA PRO A 238 2.34 11.24 -25.72
C PRO A 238 1.47 12.00 -26.74
N GLY A 239 1.87 13.23 -27.06
CA GLY A 239 1.26 14.01 -28.14
C GLY A 239 1.52 13.40 -29.53
N GLN A 240 1.04 14.05 -30.59
CA GLN A 240 1.28 13.60 -31.97
C GLN A 240 2.79 13.60 -32.29
N ALA A 241 3.34 12.43 -32.57
CA ALA A 241 4.74 12.24 -32.95
C ALA A 241 4.87 11.14 -34.01
N ALA A 242 5.97 11.14 -34.77
CA ALA A 242 6.25 10.10 -35.78
C ALA A 242 6.54 8.72 -35.15
N ASP A 243 6.94 8.69 -33.86
CA ASP A 243 7.44 7.50 -33.15
C ASP A 243 6.52 7.04 -32.00
N LEU A 244 5.20 7.06 -32.22
CA LEU A 244 4.24 6.59 -31.21
C LEU A 244 4.39 5.09 -30.91
N PRO A 245 4.23 4.67 -29.64
CA PRO A 245 4.27 3.26 -29.28
C PRO A 245 3.05 2.52 -29.83
N ARG A 246 3.25 1.26 -30.25
CA ARG A 246 2.17 0.36 -30.70
C ARG A 246 1.43 -0.27 -29.52
N ILE A 247 2.11 -0.35 -28.38
CA ILE A 247 1.59 -0.93 -27.14
C ILE A 247 1.95 0.02 -26.00
N VAL A 248 1.06 0.25 -25.06
CA VAL A 248 1.36 0.94 -23.80
C VAL A 248 1.09 0.02 -22.62
N LEU A 249 2.09 -0.16 -21.75
CA LEU A 249 2.00 -0.95 -20.53
C LEU A 249 1.83 -0.01 -19.34
N VAL A 250 0.73 -0.17 -18.60
CA VAL A 250 0.31 0.75 -17.54
C VAL A 250 -0.12 0.01 -16.28
N THR A 251 0.04 0.66 -15.12
CA THR A 251 -0.37 0.15 -13.80
C THR A 251 -1.40 1.08 -13.16
N PRO A 252 -2.64 1.14 -13.67
CA PRO A 252 -3.58 2.22 -13.34
C PRO A 252 -4.19 2.14 -11.94
N ASN A 253 -4.13 0.98 -11.29
CA ASN A 253 -4.68 0.79 -9.94
C ASN A 253 -3.73 1.30 -8.85
N HIS A 254 -2.45 0.97 -8.96
CA HIS A 254 -1.38 1.49 -8.13
C HIS A 254 -0.12 1.59 -8.99
N GLN A 255 0.25 2.82 -9.32
CA GLN A 255 1.43 3.09 -10.13
C GLN A 255 2.70 2.74 -9.33
N TYR A 256 3.68 2.07 -9.94
CA TYR A 256 4.97 1.82 -9.29
C TYR A 256 5.99 2.93 -9.61
N PRO A 257 6.71 3.52 -8.63
CA PRO A 257 6.78 3.15 -7.21
C PRO A 257 5.91 4.02 -6.30
N TYR A 258 5.33 5.11 -6.81
CA TYR A 258 4.70 6.16 -6.01
C TYR A 258 3.21 5.93 -5.72
N GLY A 259 2.67 4.75 -6.04
CA GLY A 259 1.32 4.29 -5.68
C GLY A 259 0.18 5.11 -6.24
N SER A 260 0.46 6.05 -7.15
CA SER A 260 -0.55 6.95 -7.70
C SER A 260 -1.67 6.17 -8.36
N VAL A 261 -2.90 6.55 -8.04
CA VAL A 261 -4.10 5.90 -8.54
C VAL A 261 -4.60 6.68 -9.75
N MET A 262 -4.69 6.02 -10.91
CA MET A 262 -5.13 6.70 -12.14
C MET A 262 -6.64 7.05 -12.07
N PRO A 263 -7.01 8.34 -12.08
CA PRO A 263 -8.40 8.77 -12.00
C PRO A 263 -9.18 8.44 -13.28
N ALA A 264 -10.51 8.43 -13.19
CA ALA A 264 -11.38 8.09 -14.33
C ALA A 264 -11.15 9.00 -15.55
N SER A 265 -10.84 10.29 -15.34
CA SER A 265 -10.50 11.24 -16.40
C SER A 265 -9.25 10.80 -17.17
N ARG A 266 -8.15 10.47 -16.47
CA ARG A 266 -6.91 10.00 -17.10
C ARG A 266 -7.08 8.64 -17.77
N ARG A 267 -7.89 7.74 -17.21
CA ARG A 267 -8.24 6.46 -17.85
C ARG A 267 -8.95 6.68 -19.19
N THR A 268 -9.90 7.62 -19.23
CA THR A 268 -10.63 7.97 -20.46
C THR A 268 -9.69 8.61 -21.48
N GLU A 269 -8.88 9.58 -21.05
CA GLU A 269 -7.85 10.22 -21.88
C GLU A 269 -6.91 9.19 -22.54
N LEU A 270 -6.43 8.21 -21.77
CA LEU A 270 -5.59 7.12 -22.28
C LEU A 270 -6.31 6.25 -23.30
N LEU A 271 -7.57 5.88 -23.04
CA LEU A 271 -8.37 5.03 -23.92
C LEU A 271 -8.74 5.72 -25.22
N ASP A 272 -9.11 7.00 -25.17
CA ASP A 272 -9.43 7.83 -26.35
C ASP A 272 -8.19 8.05 -27.21
N TRP A 273 -7.06 8.36 -26.56
CA TRP A 273 -5.78 8.47 -27.24
C TRP A 273 -5.39 7.15 -27.91
N ALA A 274 -5.52 6.03 -27.21
CA ALA A 274 -5.17 4.71 -27.74
C ALA A 274 -6.08 4.31 -28.91
N ALA A 275 -7.39 4.59 -28.83
CA ALA A 275 -8.33 4.39 -29.93
C ALA A 275 -7.94 5.22 -31.17
N THR A 276 -7.62 6.50 -30.97
CA THR A 276 -7.25 7.42 -32.05
C THR A 276 -5.99 6.98 -32.80
N HIS A 277 -5.02 6.39 -32.09
CA HIS A 277 -3.72 6.02 -32.66
C HIS A 277 -3.59 4.52 -32.99
N GLY A 278 -4.63 3.72 -32.73
CA GLY A 278 -4.58 2.26 -32.91
C GLY A 278 -3.56 1.59 -31.99
N THR A 279 -3.39 2.12 -30.78
CA THR A 279 -2.45 1.63 -29.77
C THR A 279 -3.12 0.58 -28.89
N LEU A 280 -2.44 -0.56 -28.67
CA LEU A 280 -2.89 -1.58 -27.73
C LEU A 280 -2.55 -1.16 -26.29
N VAL A 281 -3.54 -1.14 -25.40
CA VAL A 281 -3.28 -0.90 -23.97
C VAL A 281 -3.11 -2.24 -23.26
N VAL A 282 -2.04 -2.41 -22.50
CA VAL A 282 -1.81 -3.54 -21.60
C VAL A 282 -1.92 -3.04 -20.17
N GLU A 283 -3.00 -3.41 -19.49
CA GLU A 283 -3.23 -3.12 -18.08
C GLU A 283 -2.59 -4.22 -17.23
N ASP A 284 -1.50 -3.92 -16.52
CA ASP A 284 -0.95 -4.84 -15.50
C ASP A 284 -1.67 -4.61 -14.17
N ASP A 285 -2.49 -5.59 -13.78
CA ASP A 285 -3.29 -5.56 -12.57
C ASP A 285 -2.75 -6.60 -11.58
N TYR A 286 -1.76 -6.18 -10.80
CA TYR A 286 -1.03 -7.08 -9.90
C TYR A 286 -1.54 -7.09 -8.46
N ASP A 287 -2.36 -6.11 -8.05
CA ASP A 287 -2.77 -5.94 -6.65
C ASP A 287 -4.16 -5.37 -6.40
N SER A 288 -5.06 -5.35 -7.39
CA SER A 288 -6.40 -4.82 -7.20
C SER A 288 -7.20 -5.50 -6.07
N GLU A 289 -6.88 -6.75 -5.76
CA GLU A 289 -7.51 -7.51 -4.69
C GLU A 289 -7.13 -7.01 -3.28
N PHE A 290 -6.08 -6.20 -3.16
CA PHE A 290 -5.57 -5.69 -1.87
C PHE A 290 -6.08 -4.31 -1.49
N ARG A 291 -6.92 -3.67 -2.32
CA ARG A 291 -7.52 -2.39 -1.97
C ARG A 291 -8.34 -2.52 -0.68
N TYR A 292 -7.91 -1.81 0.35
CA TYR A 292 -8.56 -1.79 1.67
C TYR A 292 -9.37 -0.51 1.90
N LEU A 293 -9.16 0.55 1.10
CA LEU A 293 -9.93 1.78 1.07
C LEU A 293 -10.83 1.83 -0.18
N GLY A 294 -12.15 1.74 0.03
CA GLY A 294 -13.16 1.82 -1.02
C GLY A 294 -13.27 0.57 -1.92
N PRO A 295 -14.25 0.55 -2.84
CA PRO A 295 -14.40 -0.53 -3.82
C PRO A 295 -13.23 -0.55 -4.84
N PRO A 296 -12.95 -1.70 -5.47
CA PRO A 296 -11.97 -1.80 -6.55
C PRO A 296 -12.32 -0.84 -7.70
N LEU A 297 -11.31 -0.17 -8.25
CA LEU A 297 -11.52 0.73 -9.38
C LEU A 297 -11.86 -0.05 -10.65
N PRO A 298 -12.72 0.50 -11.54
CA PRO A 298 -13.03 -0.13 -12.81
C PRO A 298 -11.76 -0.39 -13.62
N ALA A 299 -11.59 -1.61 -14.11
CA ALA A 299 -10.48 -1.96 -14.99
C ALA A 299 -10.56 -1.19 -16.32
N LEU A 300 -9.41 -0.89 -16.92
CA LEU A 300 -9.39 -0.24 -18.25
C LEU A 300 -10.15 -1.07 -19.29
N TYR A 301 -10.05 -2.41 -19.20
CA TYR A 301 -10.81 -3.33 -20.05
C TYR A 301 -12.33 -3.09 -19.99
N GLY A 302 -12.86 -2.76 -18.80
CA GLY A 302 -14.30 -2.53 -18.62
C GLY A 302 -14.80 -1.17 -19.13
N LEU A 303 -13.89 -0.20 -19.30
CA LEU A 303 -14.20 1.15 -19.79
C LEU A 303 -13.99 1.31 -21.30
N ALA A 304 -13.30 0.37 -21.93
CA ALA A 304 -12.82 0.48 -23.31
C ALA A 304 -13.92 0.18 -24.34
N ALA A 305 -14.74 1.18 -24.67
CA ALA A 305 -15.68 1.11 -25.79
C ALA A 305 -14.94 1.21 -27.14
N GLY A 306 -14.39 0.08 -27.63
CA GLY A 306 -13.75 0.00 -28.94
C GLY A 306 -12.23 0.18 -28.96
N THR A 307 -11.61 0.46 -27.82
CA THR A 307 -10.14 0.44 -27.67
C THR A 307 -9.67 -0.98 -27.36
N PRO A 308 -8.66 -1.53 -28.07
CA PRO A 308 -8.12 -2.84 -27.72
C PRO A 308 -7.34 -2.75 -26.41
N VAL A 309 -7.85 -3.41 -25.37
CA VAL A 309 -7.20 -3.53 -24.06
C VAL A 309 -6.94 -5.00 -23.75
N VAL A 310 -5.70 -5.32 -23.38
CA VAL A 310 -5.34 -6.61 -22.79
C VAL A 310 -5.16 -6.40 -21.29
N HIS A 311 -5.86 -7.20 -20.50
CA HIS A 311 -5.72 -7.20 -19.06
C HIS A 311 -4.78 -8.33 -18.63
N LEU A 312 -3.69 -7.97 -17.97
CA LEU A 312 -2.63 -8.86 -17.51
C LEU A 312 -2.78 -9.08 -16.01
N GLY A 313 -3.34 -10.22 -15.63
CA GLY A 313 -3.59 -10.58 -14.24
C GLY A 313 -2.60 -11.63 -13.72
N THR A 314 -2.41 -11.64 -12.39
CA THR A 314 -1.50 -12.58 -11.73
C THR A 314 -2.05 -13.08 -10.40
N PHE A 315 -1.84 -14.36 -10.10
CA PHE A 315 -2.12 -14.90 -8.77
C PHE A 315 -0.90 -14.89 -7.86
N SER A 316 0.28 -14.48 -8.34
CA SER A 316 1.51 -14.49 -7.54
C SER A 316 1.43 -13.61 -6.30
N ALA A 317 0.75 -12.46 -6.40
CA ALA A 317 0.59 -11.53 -5.27
C ALA A 317 -0.39 -12.06 -4.22
N VAL A 318 -1.39 -12.85 -4.63
CA VAL A 318 -2.52 -13.26 -3.78
C VAL A 318 -2.47 -14.72 -3.29
N LEU A 319 -1.70 -15.59 -3.96
CA LEU A 319 -1.48 -16.99 -3.58
C LEU A 319 -0.06 -17.23 -3.06
N SER A 320 0.91 -17.28 -3.97
CA SER A 320 2.36 -17.38 -3.76
C SER A 320 3.04 -17.39 -5.15
N ARG A 321 4.32 -17.02 -5.21
CA ARG A 321 5.14 -17.20 -6.42
C ARG A 321 5.39 -18.65 -6.78
N ASP A 322 5.42 -19.53 -5.80
CA ASP A 322 5.62 -20.98 -6.01
C ASP A 322 4.48 -21.59 -6.83
N VAL A 323 3.31 -20.96 -6.79
CA VAL A 323 2.15 -21.34 -7.62
C VAL A 323 2.32 -20.85 -9.06
N GLY A 324 3.03 -19.74 -9.28
CA GLY A 324 3.44 -19.29 -10.61
C GLY A 324 2.33 -19.29 -11.65
N THR A 325 1.12 -18.80 -11.32
CA THR A 325 -0.04 -18.81 -12.22
C THR A 325 -0.59 -17.39 -12.42
N GLY A 326 -1.00 -17.07 -13.63
CA GLY A 326 -1.63 -15.80 -14.02
C GLY A 326 -2.53 -16.00 -15.24
N TYR A 327 -2.96 -14.89 -15.84
CA TYR A 327 -3.80 -14.94 -17.03
C TYR A 327 -3.68 -13.67 -17.88
N LEU A 328 -3.99 -13.82 -19.18
CA LEU A 328 -4.34 -12.73 -20.07
C LEU A 328 -5.85 -12.77 -20.29
N LEU A 329 -6.52 -11.63 -20.16
CA LEU A 329 -7.84 -11.42 -20.74
C LEU A 329 -7.66 -10.59 -22.01
N LEU A 330 -8.00 -11.19 -23.14
CA LEU A 330 -7.72 -10.65 -24.47
C LEU A 330 -8.96 -9.97 -25.07
N PRO A 331 -8.77 -8.97 -25.94
CA PRO A 331 -9.80 -8.57 -26.87
C PRO A 331 -10.01 -9.69 -27.92
N PRO A 332 -11.22 -9.81 -28.53
CA PRO A 332 -11.58 -10.93 -29.40
C PRO A 332 -10.56 -11.24 -30.51
N GLU A 333 -10.03 -10.19 -31.13
CA GLU A 333 -9.10 -10.26 -32.26
C GLU A 333 -7.72 -10.83 -31.90
N LEU A 334 -7.33 -10.82 -30.61
CA LEU A 334 -6.04 -11.35 -30.15
C LEU A 334 -6.13 -12.79 -29.63
N VAL A 335 -7.33 -13.35 -29.43
CA VAL A 335 -7.50 -14.71 -28.90
C VAL A 335 -6.84 -15.75 -29.81
N GLU A 336 -7.18 -15.74 -31.09
CA GLU A 336 -6.67 -16.73 -32.07
C GLU A 336 -5.15 -16.58 -32.31
N PRO A 337 -4.58 -15.37 -32.55
CA PRO A 337 -3.13 -15.19 -32.65
C PRO A 337 -2.35 -15.71 -31.44
N VAL A 338 -2.83 -15.41 -30.23
CA VAL A 338 -2.19 -15.86 -28.99
C VAL A 338 -2.34 -17.36 -28.80
N ALA A 339 -3.52 -17.93 -29.13
CA ALA A 339 -3.77 -19.37 -29.05
C ALA A 339 -2.84 -20.17 -29.96
N ARG A 340 -2.53 -19.68 -31.17
CA ARG A 340 -1.58 -20.33 -32.10
C ARG A 340 -0.18 -20.40 -31.52
N VAL A 341 0.36 -19.27 -31.07
CA VAL A 341 1.69 -19.25 -30.42
C VAL A 341 1.70 -20.15 -29.18
N ARG A 342 0.61 -20.16 -28.42
CA ARG A 342 0.48 -21.02 -27.25
C ARG A 342 0.44 -22.50 -27.61
N ALA A 343 -0.16 -22.88 -28.75
CA ALA A 343 -0.15 -24.25 -29.24
C ALA A 343 1.27 -24.71 -29.63
N ASP A 344 2.09 -23.82 -30.18
CA ASP A 344 3.48 -24.12 -30.56
C ASP A 344 4.40 -24.23 -29.33
N LEU A 345 4.21 -23.36 -28.33
CA LEU A 345 5.05 -23.31 -27.12
C LEU A 345 4.61 -24.28 -26.01
N GLY A 346 3.33 -24.66 -26.01
CA GLY A 346 2.68 -25.34 -24.89
C GLY A 346 2.31 -24.40 -23.74
N CYS A 347 1.45 -24.90 -22.84
CA CYS A 347 1.08 -24.22 -21.61
C CYS A 347 2.12 -24.52 -20.50
N PRO A 348 2.77 -23.50 -19.92
CA PRO A 348 3.80 -23.71 -18.89
C PRO A 348 3.21 -24.11 -17.53
N VAL A 349 1.92 -23.85 -17.31
CA VAL A 349 1.23 -24.20 -16.05
C VAL A 349 0.68 -25.62 -16.16
N ALA A 350 1.10 -26.49 -15.25
CA ALA A 350 0.68 -27.90 -15.24
C ALA A 350 -0.85 -28.04 -15.09
N PRO A 351 -1.52 -28.92 -15.85
CA PRO A 351 -2.96 -29.15 -15.76
C PRO A 351 -3.50 -29.40 -14.35
N THR A 352 -2.79 -30.21 -13.55
CA THR A 352 -3.17 -30.51 -12.17
C THR A 352 -3.15 -29.28 -11.29
N LEU A 353 -2.15 -28.41 -11.48
CA LEU A 353 -2.06 -27.13 -10.78
C LEU A 353 -3.21 -26.20 -11.20
N GLN A 354 -3.51 -26.13 -12.50
CA GLN A 354 -4.64 -25.32 -12.98
C GLN A 354 -5.96 -25.74 -12.35
N ARG A 355 -6.23 -27.05 -12.25
CA ARG A 355 -7.40 -27.59 -11.57
C ARG A 355 -7.41 -27.31 -10.06
N ALA A 356 -6.26 -27.38 -9.40
CA ALA A 356 -6.15 -27.04 -7.98
C ALA A 356 -6.48 -25.56 -7.74
N VAL A 357 -5.96 -24.66 -8.58
CA VAL A 357 -6.31 -23.23 -8.54
C VAL A 357 -7.80 -23.03 -8.83
N ALA A 358 -8.35 -23.70 -9.85
CA ALA A 358 -9.77 -23.62 -10.19
C ALA A 358 -10.67 -24.00 -9.00
N GLY A 359 -10.38 -25.13 -8.35
CA GLY A 359 -11.11 -25.58 -7.17
C GLY A 359 -10.96 -24.65 -5.97
N TYR A 360 -9.75 -24.10 -5.76
CA TYR A 360 -9.51 -23.15 -4.67
C TYR A 360 -10.25 -21.82 -4.86
N LEU A 361 -10.36 -21.33 -6.10
CA LEU A 361 -11.18 -20.18 -6.47
C LEU A 361 -12.67 -20.47 -6.27
N ALA A 362 -13.16 -21.58 -6.82
CA ALA A 362 -14.58 -21.96 -6.77
C ALA A 362 -15.11 -22.14 -5.33
N ASP A 363 -14.30 -22.74 -4.45
CA ASP A 363 -14.67 -22.95 -3.04
C ASP A 363 -14.55 -21.68 -2.17
N GLY A 364 -14.20 -20.53 -2.77
CA GLY A 364 -13.98 -19.27 -2.08
C GLY A 364 -12.74 -19.27 -1.18
N GLY A 365 -11.79 -20.19 -1.40
CA GLY A 365 -10.54 -20.26 -0.64
C GLY A 365 -9.75 -18.96 -0.76
N LEU A 366 -9.55 -18.48 -1.99
CA LEU A 366 -8.85 -17.22 -2.24
C LEU A 366 -9.53 -16.03 -1.54
N ARG A 367 -10.86 -15.93 -1.57
CA ARG A 367 -11.61 -14.86 -0.89
C ARG A 367 -11.33 -14.83 0.62
N ARG A 368 -11.36 -15.99 1.28
CA ARG A 368 -11.04 -16.10 2.72
C ARG A 368 -9.58 -15.76 3.01
N ARG A 369 -8.65 -16.17 2.13
CA ARG A 369 -7.24 -15.79 2.24
C ARG A 369 -7.06 -14.28 2.10
N LEU A 370 -7.65 -13.65 1.09
CA LEU A 370 -7.60 -12.20 0.87
C LEU A 370 -8.12 -11.41 2.08
N GLN A 371 -9.23 -11.86 2.70
CA GLN A 371 -9.75 -11.22 3.91
C GLN A 371 -8.73 -11.24 5.06
N ARG A 372 -7.98 -12.34 5.23
CA ARG A 372 -6.89 -12.42 6.22
C ARG A 372 -5.70 -11.56 5.82
N SER A 373 -5.30 -11.58 4.55
CA SER A 373 -4.18 -10.77 4.05
C SER A 373 -4.46 -9.26 4.18
N ARG A 374 -5.68 -8.79 3.93
CA ARG A 374 -6.06 -7.37 4.13
C ARG A 374 -5.94 -6.92 5.59
N ARG A 375 -6.28 -7.79 6.56
CA ARG A 375 -6.08 -7.50 7.99
C ARG A 375 -4.60 -7.40 8.35
N ARG A 376 -3.76 -8.30 7.81
CA ARG A 376 -2.30 -8.24 7.98
C ARG A 376 -1.73 -6.97 7.35
N LEU A 377 -2.17 -6.63 6.15
CA LEU A 377 -1.76 -5.40 5.46
C LEU A 377 -2.11 -4.15 6.27
N ALA A 378 -3.32 -4.07 6.83
CA ALA A 378 -3.73 -2.96 7.69
C ALA A 378 -2.93 -2.87 9.02
N ALA A 379 -2.39 -3.99 9.52
CA ALA A 379 -1.49 -4.00 10.66
C ALA A 379 -0.07 -3.54 10.25
N ALA A 380 0.44 -4.06 9.14
CA ALA A 380 1.74 -3.69 8.58
C ALA A 380 1.79 -2.19 8.20
N HIS A 381 0.76 -1.68 7.54
CA HIS A 381 0.64 -0.25 7.20
C HIS A 381 0.74 0.62 8.46
N ARG A 382 0.00 0.31 9.54
CA ARG A 382 0.12 1.05 10.81
C ARG A 382 1.55 1.09 11.34
N LEU A 383 2.25 -0.05 11.35
CA LEU A 383 3.65 -0.11 11.77
C LEU A 383 4.57 0.74 10.89
N VAL A 384 4.38 0.70 9.57
CA VAL A 384 5.15 1.51 8.60
C VAL A 384 4.92 2.99 8.84
N THR A 385 3.66 3.42 8.98
CA THR A 385 3.31 4.82 9.27
C THR A 385 3.90 5.29 10.60
N ASP A 386 3.86 4.45 11.63
CA ASP A 386 4.37 4.79 12.97
C ASP A 386 5.90 4.94 13.01
N VAL A 387 6.63 4.07 12.30
CA VAL A 387 8.11 4.01 12.32
C VAL A 387 8.73 4.88 11.23
N LEU A 388 8.37 4.63 9.96
CA LEU A 388 9.00 5.26 8.79
C LEU A 388 8.21 6.43 8.22
N GLY A 389 6.90 6.53 8.48
CA GLY A 389 6.06 7.63 8.01
C GLY A 389 6.48 9.02 8.53
N ARG A 390 7.34 9.07 9.56
CA ARG A 390 7.90 10.31 10.13
C ARG A 390 9.22 10.73 9.50
N ILE A 391 9.81 9.89 8.63
CA ILE A 391 11.08 10.19 7.97
C ILE A 391 10.82 11.18 6.82
N PRO A 392 11.54 12.32 6.73
CA PRO A 392 11.41 13.24 5.60
C PRO A 392 11.64 12.51 4.28
N GLY A 393 10.79 12.75 3.27
CA GLY A 393 10.86 12.08 1.97
C GLY A 393 10.31 10.65 1.95
N ALA A 394 9.71 10.18 3.05
CA ALA A 394 8.95 8.94 3.07
C ALA A 394 7.57 9.13 2.43
N VAL A 395 7.19 8.24 1.52
CA VAL A 395 5.90 8.23 0.84
C VAL A 395 5.30 6.83 0.93
N ASP A 396 4.29 6.69 1.78
CA ASP A 396 3.59 5.43 2.02
C ASP A 396 2.39 5.26 1.08
N GLN A 397 2.32 4.10 0.43
CA GLN A 397 1.31 3.75 -0.58
C GLN A 397 0.46 2.55 -0.14
N GLY A 398 0.51 2.17 1.14
CA GLY A 398 -0.32 1.10 1.70
C GLY A 398 0.14 -0.34 1.40
N ARG A 399 1.14 -0.52 0.52
CA ARG A 399 1.82 -1.80 0.22
C ARG A 399 3.32 -1.62 -0.07
N LEU A 400 3.66 -0.44 -0.58
CA LEU A 400 5.01 0.02 -0.86
C LEU A 400 5.28 1.27 -0.03
N LEU A 401 6.52 1.43 0.42
CA LEU A 401 7.03 2.67 0.99
C LEU A 401 8.24 3.12 0.16
N VAL A 402 8.25 4.37 -0.27
CA VAL A 402 9.42 5.01 -0.89
C VAL A 402 10.06 5.92 0.14
N VAL A 403 11.39 5.93 0.25
CA VAL A 403 12.15 6.89 1.04
C VAL A 403 13.19 7.55 0.13
N GLU A 404 12.90 8.78 -0.31
CA GLU A 404 13.75 9.50 -1.26
C GLU A 404 15.05 10.02 -0.61
N ARG A 405 16.19 9.75 -1.22
CA ARG A 405 17.51 10.21 -0.78
C ARG A 405 18.46 10.40 -1.96
N PRO A 406 19.44 11.32 -1.88
CA PRO A 406 20.47 11.44 -2.91
C PRO A 406 21.18 10.10 -3.18
N ALA A 407 21.58 9.86 -4.43
CA ALA A 407 22.12 8.58 -4.90
C ALA A 407 23.19 7.96 -4.00
N ALA A 408 24.15 8.77 -3.53
CA ALA A 408 25.22 8.30 -2.63
C ALA A 408 24.68 7.79 -1.29
N ARG A 409 23.65 8.44 -0.73
CA ARG A 409 23.01 8.02 0.52
C ARG A 409 22.11 6.81 0.31
N ALA A 410 21.38 6.76 -0.80
CA ALA A 410 20.57 5.59 -1.16
C ALA A 410 21.45 4.32 -1.24
N ALA A 411 22.61 4.41 -1.91
CA ALA A 411 23.57 3.31 -1.97
C ALA A 411 24.10 2.88 -0.59
N ALA A 412 24.40 3.84 0.29
CA ALA A 412 24.83 3.54 1.66
C ALA A 412 23.72 2.87 2.48
N ILE A 413 22.46 3.33 2.36
CA ILE A 413 21.31 2.75 3.05
C ILE A 413 21.07 1.31 2.56
N LEU A 414 21.13 1.06 1.24
CA LEU A 414 21.00 -0.28 0.66
C LEU A 414 22.03 -1.25 1.24
N ALA A 415 23.30 -0.84 1.27
CA ALA A 415 24.38 -1.66 1.81
C ALA A 415 24.21 -1.93 3.32
N ALA A 416 23.97 -0.87 4.10
CA ALA A 416 23.83 -1.00 5.55
C ALA A 416 22.57 -1.80 5.96
N CYS A 417 21.45 -1.68 5.26
CA CYS A 417 20.28 -2.53 5.52
C CYS A 417 20.61 -4.00 5.25
N ALA A 418 21.31 -4.30 4.13
CA ALA A 418 21.70 -5.66 3.79
C ALA A 418 22.67 -6.27 4.82
N ASP A 419 23.61 -5.48 5.33
CA ASP A 419 24.54 -5.90 6.41
C ASP A 419 23.80 -6.25 7.71
N HIS A 420 22.64 -5.62 7.95
CA HIS A 420 21.76 -5.91 9.09
C HIS A 420 20.67 -6.95 8.77
N GLY A 421 20.75 -7.63 7.63
CA GLY A 421 19.82 -8.69 7.24
C GLY A 421 18.44 -8.20 6.78
N VAL A 422 18.34 -6.97 6.27
CA VAL A 422 17.10 -6.43 5.67
C VAL A 422 17.37 -6.03 4.23
N LEU A 423 16.71 -6.68 3.27
CA LEU A 423 16.86 -6.34 1.86
C LEU A 423 15.78 -5.33 1.46
N VAL A 424 16.18 -4.21 0.86
CA VAL A 424 15.28 -3.18 0.32
C VAL A 424 15.64 -2.89 -1.14
N GLY A 425 14.68 -2.43 -1.93
CA GLY A 425 14.90 -2.13 -3.34
C GLY A 425 15.54 -0.75 -3.57
N ASP A 426 16.29 -0.60 -4.66
CA ASP A 426 16.77 0.69 -5.14
C ASP A 426 15.64 1.41 -5.91
N LEU A 427 15.33 2.64 -5.52
CA LEU A 427 14.34 3.46 -6.22
C LEU A 427 14.77 3.76 -7.67
N ALA A 428 16.09 3.84 -7.92
CA ALA A 428 16.64 4.13 -9.25
C ALA A 428 16.26 3.06 -10.29
N ASP A 429 16.01 1.82 -9.88
CA ASP A 429 15.60 0.72 -10.76
C ASP A 429 14.26 0.98 -11.45
N GLY A 430 13.43 1.89 -10.91
CA GLY A 430 12.17 2.29 -11.53
C GLY A 430 12.35 3.00 -12.87
N TRP A 431 13.52 3.60 -13.12
CA TRP A 431 13.73 4.47 -14.28
C TRP A 431 14.33 3.71 -15.48
N SER A 432 13.89 4.09 -16.67
CA SER A 432 14.35 3.54 -17.95
C SER A 432 15.73 4.06 -18.36
N GLY A 433 16.14 5.21 -17.82
CA GLY A 433 17.42 5.87 -18.06
C GLY A 433 17.95 6.55 -16.79
N THR A 434 18.40 7.80 -16.91
CA THR A 434 18.86 8.59 -15.77
C THR A 434 17.72 8.76 -14.75
N PRO A 435 17.92 8.37 -13.47
CA PRO A 435 16.87 8.50 -12.46
C PRO A 435 16.47 9.95 -12.21
N GLY A 436 15.16 10.23 -12.24
CA GLY A 436 14.60 11.52 -11.82
C GLY A 436 14.51 11.67 -10.29
N SER A 437 14.53 10.56 -9.57
CA SER A 437 14.64 10.49 -8.11
C SER A 437 15.41 9.23 -7.70
N THR A 438 16.05 9.26 -6.53
CA THR A 438 16.83 8.16 -5.96
C THR A 438 16.42 7.94 -4.51
N GLY A 439 16.73 6.77 -3.94
CA GLY A 439 16.27 6.41 -2.62
C GLY A 439 16.13 4.91 -2.45
N VAL A 440 15.38 4.49 -1.44
CA VAL A 440 15.02 3.10 -1.23
C VAL A 440 13.53 2.89 -1.35
N VAL A 441 13.13 1.69 -1.75
CA VAL A 441 11.73 1.28 -1.86
C VAL A 441 11.53 -0.05 -1.16
N LEU A 442 10.49 -0.15 -0.34
CA LEU A 442 10.19 -1.29 0.50
C LEU A 442 8.81 -1.85 0.15
N ALA A 443 8.73 -3.13 -0.14
CA ALA A 443 7.48 -3.86 -0.28
C ALA A 443 7.16 -4.64 0.98
N TYR A 444 6.20 -4.14 1.75
CA TYR A 444 5.75 -4.74 3.00
C TYR A 444 4.39 -5.41 2.87
N GLY A 445 3.80 -5.42 1.66
CA GLY A 445 2.42 -5.82 1.41
C GLY A 445 2.05 -7.26 1.81
N ASN A 446 3.05 -8.13 2.00
CA ASN A 446 2.90 -9.52 2.43
C ASN A 446 3.76 -9.88 3.65
N ALA A 447 4.43 -8.90 4.26
CA ALA A 447 5.33 -9.13 5.40
C ALA A 447 4.54 -9.51 6.66
N ASP A 448 5.12 -10.39 7.48
CA ASP A 448 4.59 -10.68 8.81
C ASP A 448 4.80 -9.45 9.72
N PRO A 449 3.76 -8.91 10.39
CA PRO A 449 3.90 -7.73 11.23
C PRO A 449 4.95 -7.86 12.35
N GLY A 450 5.16 -9.06 12.89
CA GLY A 450 6.15 -9.31 13.93
C GLY A 450 7.58 -9.18 13.42
N ALA A 451 7.87 -9.78 12.26
CA ALA A 451 9.18 -9.64 11.61
C ALA A 451 9.40 -8.21 11.05
N LEU A 452 8.33 -7.59 10.55
CA LEU A 452 8.37 -6.26 9.94
C LEU A 452 8.79 -5.17 10.93
N ALA A 453 8.30 -5.21 12.18
CA ALA A 453 8.60 -4.15 13.16
C ALA A 453 10.12 -3.95 13.39
N GLY A 454 10.86 -5.06 13.55
CA GLY A 454 12.32 -5.00 13.71
C GLY A 454 13.03 -4.49 12.46
N ALA A 455 12.60 -4.94 11.28
CA ALA A 455 13.17 -4.50 10.02
C ALA A 455 12.94 -3.01 9.73
N LEU A 456 11.74 -2.49 10.06
CA LEU A 456 11.44 -1.07 9.93
C LEU A 456 12.34 -0.22 10.84
N GLN A 457 12.63 -0.69 12.05
CA GLN A 457 13.55 0.01 12.95
C GLN A 457 14.99 0.03 12.39
N ILE A 458 15.47 -1.10 11.86
CA ILE A 458 16.78 -1.18 11.18
C ILE A 458 16.87 -0.17 10.03
N VAL A 459 15.83 -0.09 9.20
CA VAL A 459 15.76 0.88 8.09
C VAL A 459 15.76 2.32 8.63
N ALA A 460 14.97 2.61 9.65
CA ALA A 460 14.90 3.94 10.27
C ALA A 460 16.27 4.38 10.82
N ASP A 461 16.93 3.49 11.57
CA ASP A 461 18.23 3.73 12.20
C ASP A 461 19.31 3.93 11.14
N THR A 462 19.30 3.10 10.09
CA THR A 462 20.23 3.21 8.96
C THR A 462 20.06 4.54 8.23
N VAL A 463 18.81 4.96 7.95
CA VAL A 463 18.54 6.25 7.32
C VAL A 463 19.04 7.39 8.21
N ALA A 464 18.76 7.34 9.52
CA ALA A 464 19.19 8.36 10.47
C ALA A 464 20.71 8.42 10.67
N GLU A 465 21.41 7.28 10.60
CA GLU A 465 22.87 7.20 10.65
C GLU A 465 23.52 7.82 9.42
N VAL A 466 23.12 7.39 8.22
CA VAL A 466 23.63 7.91 6.95
C VAL A 466 23.38 9.41 6.82
N ASP A 467 22.20 9.90 7.24
CA ASP A 467 21.89 11.33 7.24
C ASP A 467 22.75 12.12 8.26
N ARG A 468 23.07 11.54 9.43
CA ARG A 468 23.95 12.17 10.43
C ARG A 468 25.42 12.22 10.01
N GLU A 469 25.94 11.15 9.41
CA GLU A 469 27.32 11.08 8.93
C GLU A 469 27.58 12.11 7.83
N ALA A 470 26.60 12.32 6.94
CA ALA A 470 26.65 13.37 5.94
C ALA A 470 26.63 14.78 6.56
N GLY A 471 25.90 14.98 7.66
CA GLY A 471 25.86 16.24 8.41
C GLY A 471 27.18 16.60 9.10
N ARG A 472 28.05 15.63 9.40
CA ARG A 472 29.37 15.84 10.01
C ARG A 472 30.47 16.22 9.00
N GLY A 473 30.26 15.98 7.70
CA GLY A 473 31.26 16.19 6.65
C GLY A 473 31.17 17.52 5.89
N TRP A 474 30.20 18.40 6.19
CA TRP A 474 29.82 19.52 5.31
C TRP A 474 30.29 20.92 5.76
N ALA A 475 31.07 21.03 6.84
CA ALA A 475 31.53 22.35 7.30
C ALA A 475 32.62 23.00 6.42
N SER A 476 33.02 22.40 5.30
CA SER A 476 34.05 22.97 4.43
C SER A 476 33.84 22.68 2.96
N GLY A 477 33.16 23.60 2.27
CA GLY A 477 33.31 23.83 0.84
C GLY A 477 32.18 23.31 -0.04
N LEU A 478 31.41 24.24 -0.60
CA LEU A 478 30.90 24.07 -1.96
C LEU A 478 30.99 25.38 -2.77
N PRO A 479 31.26 25.28 -4.08
CA PRO A 479 31.24 26.39 -5.00
C PRO A 479 29.81 26.71 -5.46
N ASP A 480 29.63 27.97 -5.82
CA ASP A 480 28.49 28.57 -6.49
C ASP A 480 28.07 27.77 -7.74
N THR A 481 26.92 27.09 -7.69
CA THR A 481 26.26 26.52 -8.87
C THR A 481 24.73 26.67 -8.77
N GLY A 482 24.20 27.62 -9.54
CA GLY A 482 22.98 27.42 -10.34
C GLY A 482 21.63 27.42 -9.61
N ASP A 483 21.00 28.59 -9.59
CA ASP A 483 19.56 28.87 -9.46
C ASP A 483 18.59 27.66 -9.66
N PRO A 484 17.80 27.26 -8.64
CA PRO A 484 16.82 26.17 -8.72
C PRO A 484 15.55 26.47 -9.54
N ARG A 485 15.39 27.67 -10.13
CA ARG A 485 14.13 28.12 -10.76
C ARG A 485 13.86 27.61 -12.18
N ARG A 486 14.21 26.37 -12.51
CA ARG A 486 13.94 25.81 -13.86
C ARG A 486 13.47 24.36 -13.87
N TYR A 487 12.48 24.01 -13.07
CA TYR A 487 11.51 22.97 -13.44
C TYR A 487 10.12 23.39 -12.98
N GLY A 488 9.28 23.74 -13.95
CA GLY A 488 7.92 24.20 -13.73
C GLY A 488 6.99 23.06 -13.33
N GLY A 489 6.97 22.74 -12.04
CA GLY A 489 5.70 22.59 -11.36
C GLY A 489 5.16 24.01 -11.16
N GLN A 490 3.90 24.25 -11.51
CA GLN A 490 3.22 25.44 -11.01
C GLN A 490 3.18 25.29 -9.49
N ASN A 491 4.20 25.83 -8.83
CA ASN A 491 4.06 26.40 -7.52
C ASN A 491 2.87 27.34 -7.66
N HIS A 492 1.73 26.94 -7.13
CA HIS A 492 0.84 27.95 -6.60
C HIS A 492 1.72 28.83 -5.72
N PRO A 493 1.76 30.15 -5.96
CA PRO A 493 2.39 31.03 -5.00
C PRO A 493 1.73 30.70 -3.67
N THR A 494 2.52 30.27 -2.68
CA THR A 494 2.14 30.46 -1.30
C THR A 494 2.01 31.97 -1.15
N GLU A 495 0.81 32.47 -1.44
CA GLU A 495 0.40 33.80 -1.03
C GLU A 495 0.73 33.91 0.46
N GLU A 496 1.57 34.89 0.75
CA GLU A 496 1.63 35.63 1.99
C GLU A 496 0.80 35.05 3.14
N GLY A 497 1.46 34.46 4.14
CA GLY A 497 0.95 34.36 5.51
C GLY A 497 -0.55 34.14 5.65
N THR A 498 -1.14 33.17 4.94
CA THR A 498 -2.58 32.94 5.04
C THR A 498 -2.91 32.14 6.29
N MET A 499 -3.55 32.85 7.21
CA MET A 499 -4.22 32.36 8.40
C MET A 499 -5.19 31.22 8.08
N THR A 500 -4.93 30.05 8.66
CA THR A 500 -5.94 29.00 8.69
C THR A 500 -6.82 29.24 9.91
N VAL A 501 -8.01 29.82 9.72
CA VAL A 501 -9.03 29.86 10.76
C VAL A 501 -9.79 28.54 10.69
N THR A 502 -9.41 27.57 11.51
CA THR A 502 -10.13 26.28 11.58
C THR A 502 -11.36 26.42 12.50
N ALA A 503 -12.46 25.78 12.10
CA ALA A 503 -13.67 25.68 12.93
C ALA A 503 -13.52 24.64 14.06
N ASP A 504 -12.50 23.79 13.96
CA ASP A 504 -12.18 22.72 14.89
C ASP A 504 -10.85 23.04 15.59
N LEU A 505 -10.86 22.99 16.92
CA LEU A 505 -9.69 23.25 17.76
C LEU A 505 -8.69 22.09 17.61
N ASP A 506 -7.60 22.31 16.87
CA ASP A 506 -6.52 21.35 16.67
C ASP A 506 -5.23 21.88 17.30
N LEU A 507 -4.69 21.15 18.27
CA LEU A 507 -3.49 21.55 19.01
C LEU A 507 -2.19 20.99 18.42
N ASP A 508 -2.21 20.43 17.20
CA ASP A 508 -1.01 19.87 16.55
C ASP A 508 0.11 20.88 16.34
N PHE A 509 -0.19 22.19 16.25
CA PHE A 509 0.81 23.25 16.17
C PHE A 509 1.79 23.24 17.36
N VAL A 510 1.36 22.74 18.51
CA VAL A 510 2.15 22.62 19.74
C VAL A 510 3.29 21.59 19.60
N LYS A 511 3.15 20.63 18.66
CA LYS A 511 4.15 19.59 18.38
C LYS A 511 5.27 20.06 17.45
N ALA A 512 4.96 20.99 16.54
CA ALA A 512 5.81 21.34 15.40
C ALA A 512 6.79 22.50 15.67
N GLU A 513 6.52 23.34 16.67
CA GLU A 513 7.25 24.60 16.87
C GLU A 513 8.19 24.57 18.09
N PRO A 514 9.52 24.66 17.88
CA PRO A 514 10.52 24.67 18.95
C PRO A 514 10.80 26.09 19.49
N THR A 515 9.75 26.86 19.74
CA THR A 515 9.87 28.25 20.23
C THR A 515 9.66 28.36 21.75
N ASP A 516 10.49 29.19 22.39
CA ASP A 516 10.46 29.48 23.83
C ASP A 516 9.65 30.75 24.16
N LEU A 517 8.89 31.31 23.21
CA LEU A 517 8.09 32.51 23.46
C LEU A 517 6.79 32.55 22.64
N TRP A 518 5.68 32.36 23.34
CA TRP A 518 4.32 32.40 22.82
C TRP A 518 3.60 33.65 23.30
N VAL A 519 2.82 34.26 22.41
CA VAL A 519 1.75 35.20 22.77
C VAL A 519 0.42 34.51 22.56
N SER A 520 -0.31 34.28 23.64
CA SER A 520 -1.65 33.67 23.61
C SER A 520 -2.69 34.76 23.87
N VAL A 521 -3.66 34.91 22.96
CA VAL A 521 -4.75 35.88 23.07
C VAL A 521 -6.07 35.13 23.07
N LEU A 522 -6.90 35.35 24.09
CA LEU A 522 -8.22 34.75 24.22
C LEU A 522 -9.24 35.87 24.38
N LEU A 523 -10.38 35.79 23.69
CA LEU A 523 -11.47 36.76 23.82
C LEU A 523 -12.83 36.16 23.46
N PRO A 524 -13.93 36.64 24.09
CA PRO A 524 -15.28 36.27 23.70
C PRO A 524 -15.65 36.92 22.36
N THR A 525 -16.51 36.25 21.60
CA THR A 525 -17.03 36.74 20.31
C THR A 525 -18.53 36.52 20.22
N LEU A 526 -19.23 37.29 19.38
CA LEU A 526 -20.68 37.19 19.21
C LEU A 526 -21.02 36.53 17.87
N ARG A 527 -21.91 35.52 17.88
CA ARG A 527 -22.33 34.75 16.69
C ARG A 527 -23.20 35.53 15.68
N ARG A 528 -23.72 36.73 16.02
CA ARG A 528 -24.66 37.50 15.17
C ARG A 528 -24.29 38.98 15.08
N ALA A 529 -24.24 39.51 13.85
CA ALA A 529 -24.18 40.95 13.57
C ALA A 529 -25.52 41.62 13.99
N PRO A 530 -25.47 42.81 14.61
CA PRO A 530 -24.64 43.94 14.15
C PRO A 530 -23.35 44.23 14.96
N ASP A 531 -23.12 43.57 16.10
CA ASP A 531 -22.09 43.98 17.07
C ASP A 531 -20.68 43.38 16.85
N THR A 532 -20.34 42.96 15.62
CA THR A 532 -19.01 42.41 15.29
C THR A 532 -17.85 43.39 15.55
N ARG A 533 -18.11 44.70 15.63
CA ARG A 533 -17.12 45.72 16.04
C ARG A 533 -16.62 45.58 17.48
N ALA A 534 -17.41 45.00 18.39
CA ALA A 534 -17.01 44.84 19.78
C ALA A 534 -15.82 43.87 19.92
N GLY A 535 -15.86 42.73 19.20
CA GLY A 535 -14.76 41.75 19.18
C GLY A 535 -13.47 42.31 18.56
N SER A 536 -13.59 43.04 17.43
CA SER A 536 -12.46 43.74 16.80
C SER A 536 -11.81 44.75 17.74
N THR A 537 -12.61 45.57 18.42
CA THR A 537 -12.12 46.55 19.41
C THR A 537 -11.39 45.86 20.57
N GLN A 538 -11.92 44.73 21.03
CA GLN A 538 -11.35 43.96 22.13
C GLN A 538 -10.01 43.32 21.73
N LEU A 539 -9.91 42.75 20.51
CA LEU A 539 -8.64 42.24 19.98
C LEU A 539 -7.60 43.37 19.90
N ALA A 540 -7.97 44.55 19.41
CA ALA A 540 -7.07 45.69 19.33
C ALA A 540 -6.51 46.11 20.70
N ASN A 541 -7.36 46.12 21.74
CA ASN A 541 -6.94 46.43 23.11
C ASN A 541 -5.97 45.38 23.66
N LEU A 542 -6.26 44.10 23.45
CA LEU A 542 -5.40 42.99 23.88
C LEU A 542 -4.05 43.00 23.15
N LEU A 543 -4.02 43.28 21.84
CA LEU A 543 -2.77 43.40 21.09
C LEU A 543 -1.91 44.60 21.54
N LYS A 544 -2.56 45.71 21.96
CA LYS A 544 -1.85 46.85 22.55
C LYS A 544 -1.22 46.50 23.89
N GLU A 545 -1.91 45.72 24.72
CA GLU A 545 -1.38 45.17 25.96
C GLU A 545 -0.20 44.21 25.69
N ALA A 546 -0.34 43.30 24.72
CA ALA A 546 0.73 42.41 24.29
C ALA A 546 1.98 43.17 23.83
N SER A 547 1.80 44.22 23.02
CA SER A 547 2.89 45.07 22.52
C SER A 547 3.64 45.76 23.66
N THR A 548 2.92 46.26 24.67
CA THR A 548 3.53 46.90 25.85
C THR A 548 4.39 45.90 26.62
N ARG A 549 3.85 44.72 26.91
CA ARG A 549 4.56 43.67 27.66
C ARG A 549 5.76 43.08 26.90
N LEU A 550 5.70 42.98 25.57
CA LEU A 550 6.85 42.55 24.76
C LEU A 550 7.99 43.58 24.80
N LYS A 551 7.66 44.88 24.71
CA LYS A 551 8.63 45.98 24.80
C LYS A 551 9.32 46.02 26.16
N GLU A 552 8.57 45.83 27.24
CA GLU A 552 9.13 45.73 28.60
C GLU A 552 10.12 44.56 28.76
N ARG A 553 9.93 43.48 27.99
CA ARG A 553 10.83 42.31 27.95
C ARG A 553 11.97 42.45 26.91
N GLY A 554 12.05 43.55 26.17
CA GLY A 554 13.07 43.77 25.14
C GLY A 554 12.91 42.90 23.88
N VAL A 555 11.70 42.38 23.61
CA VAL A 555 11.40 41.50 22.47
C VAL A 555 10.72 42.30 21.35
N SER A 556 11.04 42.02 20.09
CA SER A 556 10.38 42.68 18.94
C SER A 556 8.88 42.39 18.91
N THR A 557 8.10 43.40 18.53
CA THR A 557 6.64 43.31 18.36
C THR A 557 6.21 42.88 16.95
N ASP A 558 7.15 42.66 16.03
CA ASP A 558 6.85 42.31 14.62
C ASP A 558 5.98 41.05 14.51
N ARG A 559 6.14 40.11 15.45
CA ARG A 559 5.31 38.89 15.56
C ARG A 559 3.80 39.17 15.69
N LEU A 560 3.40 40.34 16.18
CA LEU A 560 1.99 40.71 16.33
C LEU A 560 1.35 41.24 15.02
N ALA A 561 2.14 41.45 13.97
CA ALA A 561 1.65 42.03 12.71
C ALA A 561 0.51 41.21 12.07
N PRO A 562 0.57 39.87 11.99
CA PRO A 562 -0.55 39.07 11.47
C PRO A 562 -1.83 39.28 12.29
N ALA A 563 -1.75 39.20 13.62
CA ALA A 563 -2.91 39.40 14.48
C ALA A 563 -3.49 40.83 14.38
N SER A 564 -2.65 41.82 14.14
CA SER A 564 -3.08 43.21 13.95
C SER A 564 -3.89 43.39 12.67
N ALA A 565 -3.59 42.64 11.61
CA ALA A 565 -4.35 42.67 10.36
C ALA A 565 -5.80 42.17 10.54
N LEU A 566 -6.05 41.27 11.50
CA LEU A 566 -7.41 40.77 11.78
C LEU A 566 -8.35 41.81 12.38
N VAL A 567 -7.82 42.87 13.01
CA VAL A 567 -8.65 43.90 13.64
C VAL A 567 -9.59 44.54 12.61
N ASP A 568 -9.08 44.80 11.40
CA ASP A 568 -9.82 45.51 10.35
C ASP A 568 -10.46 44.56 9.30
N ASP A 569 -10.33 43.23 9.46
CA ASP A 569 -10.87 42.25 8.52
C ASP A 569 -12.37 41.98 8.77
N ALA A 570 -13.22 42.70 8.02
CA ALA A 570 -14.67 42.53 8.11
C ALA A 570 -15.16 41.12 7.76
N GLY A 571 -14.47 40.39 6.88
CA GLY A 571 -14.83 39.02 6.47
C GLY A 571 -14.54 37.99 7.56
N PHE A 572 -13.44 38.18 8.27
CA PHE A 572 -13.09 37.38 9.46
C PHE A 572 -14.17 37.50 10.53
N TRP A 573 -14.61 38.72 10.89
CA TRP A 573 -15.55 38.94 11.99
C TRP A 573 -17.00 38.51 11.71
N GLN A 574 -17.39 38.28 10.46
CA GLN A 574 -18.77 37.92 10.09
C GLN A 574 -19.19 36.49 10.48
N ARG A 575 -18.25 35.61 10.85
CA ARG A 575 -18.51 34.17 11.08
C ARG A 575 -17.81 33.63 12.33
N GLN A 576 -17.90 34.33 13.47
CA GLN A 576 -17.23 33.92 14.71
C GLN A 576 -18.06 32.95 15.57
N GLY A 577 -17.36 32.21 16.45
CA GLY A 577 -17.97 31.35 17.49
C GLY A 577 -18.39 32.15 18.73
N ASP A 578 -18.44 31.49 19.89
CA ASP A 578 -18.64 32.16 21.19
C ASP A 578 -17.35 32.76 21.73
N GLY A 579 -16.20 32.32 21.21
CA GLY A 579 -14.90 32.87 21.51
C GLY A 579 -13.88 32.68 20.41
N LEU A 580 -12.72 33.28 20.62
CA LEU A 580 -11.58 33.28 19.71
C LEU A 580 -10.28 33.06 20.51
N ALA A 581 -9.42 32.18 20.00
CA ALA A 581 -8.06 31.97 20.49
C ALA A 581 -7.04 32.25 19.38
N LEU A 582 -6.00 33.01 19.70
CA LEU A 582 -4.84 33.24 18.84
C LEU A 582 -3.57 32.81 19.58
N TYR A 583 -2.74 32.02 18.91
CA TYR A 583 -1.42 31.62 19.39
C TYR A 583 -0.38 32.11 18.41
N ILE A 584 0.50 33.01 18.85
CA ILE A 584 1.47 33.69 18.02
C ILE A 584 2.87 33.32 18.49
N SER A 585 3.72 32.90 17.56
CA SER A 585 5.13 32.59 17.76
C SER A 585 5.99 33.26 16.69
N ASP A 586 7.29 32.96 16.68
CA ASP A 586 8.20 33.37 15.60
C ASP A 586 8.05 32.51 14.32
N HIS A 587 7.30 31.41 14.39
CA HIS A 587 7.05 30.51 13.25
C HIS A 587 5.69 30.77 12.58
N GLY A 588 4.78 31.49 13.23
CA GLY A 588 3.50 31.84 12.64
C GLY A 588 2.44 32.21 13.67
N MET A 589 1.19 32.28 13.20
CA MET A 589 0.02 32.51 14.04
C MET A 589 -1.06 31.45 13.75
N HIS A 590 -1.57 30.85 14.82
CA HIS A 590 -2.67 29.88 14.79
C HIS A 590 -3.92 30.52 15.36
N THR A 591 -5.07 30.35 14.70
CA THR A 591 -6.32 31.02 15.08
C THR A 591 -7.47 30.00 15.15
N PHE A 592 -8.15 29.94 16.30
CA PHE A 592 -9.20 28.96 16.57
C PHE A 592 -10.49 29.63 17.03
N ARG A 593 -11.63 29.20 16.47
CA ARG A 593 -12.95 29.59 16.95
C ARG A 593 -13.36 28.66 18.08
N LEU A 594 -13.78 29.24 19.20
CA LEU A 594 -14.15 28.50 20.40
C LEU A 594 -15.68 28.40 20.54
N PRO A 595 -16.21 27.24 20.95
CA PRO A 595 -17.61 27.05 21.36
C PRO A 595 -17.85 27.41 22.83
N LEU A 596 -17.00 28.27 23.40
CA LEU A 596 -17.08 28.78 24.77
C LEU A 596 -16.68 30.25 24.76
N GLU A 597 -17.15 31.02 25.74
CA GLU A 597 -16.79 32.42 25.96
C GLU A 597 -15.57 32.50 26.89
N PRO A 598 -14.33 32.63 26.39
CA PRO A 598 -13.18 32.71 27.27
C PRO A 598 -13.13 34.08 27.96
N SER A 599 -12.50 34.12 29.12
CA SER A 599 -12.13 35.41 29.73
C SER A 599 -11.14 36.14 28.82
N PRO A 600 -11.38 37.42 28.48
CA PRO A 600 -10.47 38.20 27.67
C PRO A 600 -9.09 38.28 28.33
N SER A 601 -8.04 37.80 27.65
CA SER A 601 -6.71 37.73 28.24
C SER A 601 -5.59 37.70 27.19
N VAL A 602 -4.42 38.18 27.60
CA VAL A 602 -3.15 38.03 26.88
C VAL A 602 -2.10 37.46 27.81
N THR A 603 -1.47 36.38 27.38
CA THR A 603 -0.36 35.75 28.11
C THR A 603 0.89 35.72 27.23
N ILE A 604 2.05 35.98 27.83
CA ILE A 604 3.36 35.86 27.18
C ILE A 604 4.23 34.91 28.01
N GLY A 605 4.50 33.72 27.49
CA GLY A 605 5.17 32.64 28.22
C GLY A 605 6.00 31.72 27.32
N GLN A 606 6.71 30.77 27.92
CA GLN A 606 7.50 29.78 27.18
C GLN A 606 6.64 28.73 26.49
N VAL A 607 5.41 28.56 26.95
CA VAL A 607 4.41 27.65 26.39
C VAL A 607 3.14 28.41 26.02
N PRO A 608 2.36 27.94 25.04
CA PRO A 608 1.06 28.53 24.73
C PRO A 608 0.08 28.28 25.88
N ARG A 609 -0.82 29.24 26.12
CA ARG A 609 -1.88 29.14 27.15
C ARG A 609 -3.02 28.24 26.64
N LEU A 610 -2.95 26.94 26.92
CA LEU A 610 -3.85 25.91 26.37
C LEU A 610 -4.97 25.52 27.31
N ARG A 611 -4.75 25.55 28.63
CA ARG A 611 -5.72 25.17 29.67
C ARG A 611 -7.11 25.80 29.47
N PRO A 612 -7.26 27.11 29.16
CA PRO A 612 -8.58 27.73 28.98
C PRO A 612 -9.35 27.21 27.75
N VAL A 613 -8.65 26.63 26.76
CA VAL A 613 -9.28 26.08 25.56
C VAL A 613 -9.47 24.56 25.63
N VAL A 614 -8.93 23.88 26.65
CA VAL A 614 -9.15 22.44 26.82
C VAL A 614 -10.64 22.05 26.87
N PRO A 615 -11.55 22.80 27.53
CA PRO A 615 -12.98 22.49 27.47
C PRO A 615 -13.57 22.52 26.04
N ALA A 616 -12.97 23.30 25.13
CA ALA A 616 -13.37 23.36 23.73
C ALA A 616 -12.91 22.14 22.90
N LEU A 617 -11.94 21.35 23.38
CA LEU A 617 -11.52 20.10 22.70
C LEU A 617 -12.64 19.04 22.70
N ARG A 618 -13.52 19.07 23.72
CA ARG A 618 -14.68 18.19 23.82
C ARG A 618 -15.77 18.83 24.68
N PRO A 619 -16.55 19.77 24.14
CA PRO A 619 -17.55 20.49 24.92
C PRO A 619 -18.60 19.51 25.47
N GLU A 620 -18.82 19.51 26.79
CA GLU A 620 -19.81 18.64 27.41
C GLU A 620 -21.21 18.86 26.80
N GLY A 621 -21.93 17.78 26.55
CA GLY A 621 -23.26 17.85 25.94
C GLY A 621 -23.27 18.22 24.45
N THR A 622 -22.12 18.26 23.78
CA THR A 622 -22.04 18.44 22.33
C THR A 622 -21.89 17.09 21.61
N TYR A 623 -22.65 16.92 20.53
CA TYR A 623 -22.75 15.67 19.77
C TYR A 623 -22.84 15.95 18.27
N TYR A 624 -22.39 15.00 17.46
CA TYR A 624 -22.82 14.94 16.08
C TYR A 624 -24.11 14.14 15.99
N LEU A 625 -25.05 14.60 15.19
CA LEU A 625 -26.30 13.91 14.90
C LEU A 625 -26.39 13.70 13.40
N LEU A 626 -26.38 12.44 12.96
CA LEU A 626 -26.58 12.07 11.56
C LEU A 626 -28.02 11.62 11.36
N GLN A 627 -28.79 12.44 10.67
CA GLN A 627 -30.09 12.04 10.15
C GLN A 627 -29.85 11.12 8.97
N LEU A 628 -30.15 9.83 9.14
CA LEU A 628 -29.88 8.77 8.17
C LEU A 628 -31.22 8.21 7.68
N ALA A 629 -31.83 8.91 6.72
CA ALA A 629 -33.11 8.56 6.12
C ALA A 629 -32.99 8.36 4.60
N GLN A 630 -33.97 7.70 3.97
CA GLN A 630 -33.87 7.34 2.55
C GLN A 630 -33.94 8.58 1.63
N LYS A 631 -34.80 9.54 1.99
CA LYS A 631 -35.03 10.74 1.18
C LYS A 631 -34.10 11.88 1.54
N GLN A 632 -33.48 11.84 2.71
CA GLN A 632 -32.67 12.95 3.20
C GLN A 632 -31.61 12.50 4.22
N ILE A 633 -30.37 12.91 3.97
CA ILE A 633 -29.20 12.78 4.84
C ILE A 633 -28.75 14.17 5.25
N ARG A 634 -28.66 14.41 6.56
CA ARG A 634 -28.22 15.68 7.13
C ARG A 634 -27.32 15.41 8.32
N LEU A 635 -26.28 16.21 8.44
CA LEU A 635 -25.31 16.12 9.53
C LEU A 635 -25.43 17.39 10.37
N PHE A 636 -25.62 17.23 11.67
CA PHE A 636 -25.77 18.34 12.59
C PHE A 636 -24.72 18.27 13.69
N ARG A 637 -24.31 19.44 14.17
CA ARG A 637 -23.71 19.61 15.48
C ARG A 637 -24.81 20.03 16.45
N VAL A 638 -25.01 19.22 17.48
CA VAL A 638 -25.97 19.46 18.55
C VAL A 638 -25.21 19.93 19.77
N THR A 639 -25.61 21.06 20.35
CA THR A 639 -25.20 21.52 21.68
C THR A 639 -26.41 21.45 22.63
N PRO A 640 -26.26 21.69 23.95
CA PRO A 640 -27.40 21.71 24.87
C PRO A 640 -28.54 22.66 24.44
N ASP A 641 -28.18 23.78 23.83
CA ASP A 641 -29.09 24.89 23.53
C ASP A 641 -29.36 25.11 22.03
N SER A 642 -28.64 24.43 21.13
CA SER A 642 -28.75 24.67 19.69
C SER A 642 -28.49 23.43 18.85
N ILE A 643 -29.01 23.45 17.62
CA ILE A 643 -28.69 22.47 16.58
C ILE A 643 -28.27 23.24 15.33
N ASP A 644 -27.01 23.07 14.94
CA ASP A 644 -26.41 23.69 13.77
C ASP A 644 -26.26 22.61 12.69
N GLU A 645 -26.81 22.84 11.49
CA GLU A 645 -26.52 21.97 10.36
C GLU A 645 -25.10 22.21 9.85
N LEU A 646 -24.34 21.13 9.71
CA LEU A 646 -22.97 21.16 9.21
C LEU A 646 -22.96 20.98 7.70
N ASP A 647 -21.94 21.55 7.06
CA ASP A 647 -21.65 21.21 5.67
C ASP A 647 -21.30 19.72 5.56
N ARG A 648 -22.12 19.02 4.77
CA ARG A 648 -22.07 17.59 4.51
C ARG A 648 -20.87 17.17 3.64
N GLY A 649 -20.22 18.11 2.94
CA GLY A 649 -19.12 17.80 2.04
C GLY A 649 -19.53 16.77 0.98
N ALA A 650 -18.81 15.65 0.92
CA ALA A 650 -19.04 14.57 -0.04
C ALA A 650 -20.19 13.61 0.32
N ILE A 651 -20.85 13.78 1.48
CA ILE A 651 -21.95 12.88 1.90
C ILE A 651 -23.18 13.07 0.98
N PRO A 652 -23.69 12.00 0.33
CA PRO A 652 -24.88 12.07 -0.54
C PRO A 652 -26.14 12.55 0.21
N THR A 653 -27.04 13.31 -0.43
CA THR A 653 -28.28 13.80 0.22
C THR A 653 -29.33 12.72 0.38
N SER A 654 -29.38 11.75 -0.52
CA SER A 654 -30.50 10.82 -0.63
C SER A 654 -30.12 9.61 -1.47
N VAL A 655 -30.89 8.53 -1.31
CA VAL A 655 -30.74 7.33 -2.14
C VAL A 655 -30.98 7.67 -3.61
N GLU A 656 -31.93 8.56 -3.92
CA GLU A 656 -32.27 8.95 -5.30
C GLU A 656 -31.19 9.80 -5.98
N GLU A 657 -30.52 10.72 -5.25
CA GLU A 657 -29.37 11.46 -5.79
C GLU A 657 -28.22 10.51 -6.10
N TYR A 658 -27.96 9.57 -5.17
CA TYR A 658 -26.93 8.56 -5.33
C TYR A 658 -27.21 7.63 -6.52
N ASP A 659 -28.45 7.17 -6.67
CA ASP A 659 -28.88 6.29 -7.76
C ASP A 659 -28.85 7.01 -9.12
N ARG A 660 -29.28 8.28 -9.19
CA ARG A 660 -29.14 9.10 -10.41
C ARG A 660 -27.69 9.33 -10.81
N GLY A 661 -26.80 9.57 -9.84
CA GLY A 661 -25.36 9.69 -10.09
C GLY A 661 -24.74 8.39 -10.61
N ARG A 662 -25.29 7.24 -10.20
CA ARG A 662 -24.93 5.91 -10.68
C ARG A 662 -25.46 5.64 -12.09
N ASP A 663 -26.73 5.93 -12.38
CA ASP A 663 -27.36 5.69 -13.70
C ASP A 663 -26.83 6.60 -14.82
N GLN A 664 -26.42 7.83 -14.48
CA GLN A 664 -25.77 8.74 -15.44
C GLN A 664 -24.38 8.24 -15.90
N GLN A 665 -23.74 7.34 -15.15
CA GLN A 665 -22.53 6.65 -15.59
C GLN A 665 -22.81 5.44 -16.51
N TYR A 666 -24.08 5.04 -16.68
CA TYR A 666 -24.48 3.84 -17.42
C TYR A 666 -25.37 4.08 -18.65
N THR A 667 -25.70 5.32 -19.02
CA THR A 667 -26.60 5.59 -20.16
C THR A 667 -25.85 5.98 -21.44
N ALA A 668 -25.48 4.98 -22.25
CA ALA A 668 -25.50 5.10 -23.71
C ALA A 668 -26.76 4.39 -24.23
N PRO A 669 -27.61 5.02 -25.08
CA PRO A 669 -28.84 4.39 -25.52
C PRO A 669 -28.58 3.35 -26.62
N THR A 670 -28.91 2.09 -26.36
CA THR A 670 -29.02 1.06 -27.39
C THR A 670 -30.41 1.14 -28.03
N PRO A 671 -30.56 1.34 -29.35
CA PRO A 671 -31.87 1.30 -30.00
C PRO A 671 -32.40 -0.13 -30.06
N GLY A 672 -33.58 -0.37 -29.47
CA GLY A 672 -34.35 -1.59 -29.66
C GLY A 672 -34.20 -2.63 -28.54
N GLY A 673 -34.72 -2.32 -27.35
CA GLY A 673 -34.92 -3.29 -26.28
C GLY A 673 -36.24 -3.02 -25.57
N VAL A 674 -37.19 -3.94 -25.67
CA VAL A 674 -38.50 -3.85 -25.01
C VAL A 674 -38.30 -4.00 -23.49
N MET A 675 -38.81 -3.02 -22.73
CA MET A 675 -38.82 -3.00 -21.27
C MET A 675 -39.75 -4.07 -20.70
N PHE A 676 -39.21 -5.01 -19.93
CA PHE A 676 -39.95 -5.75 -18.90
C PHE A 676 -39.38 -5.37 -17.53
N GLY A 677 -40.11 -4.52 -16.82
CA GLY A 677 -39.80 -4.19 -15.43
C GLY A 677 -40.42 -5.20 -14.49
N HIS A 678 -39.59 -5.87 -13.67
CA HIS A 678 -39.93 -6.39 -12.35
C HIS A 678 -38.68 -6.20 -11.48
N GLY A 679 -38.74 -5.24 -10.54
CA GLY A 679 -37.65 -4.94 -9.62
C GLY A 679 -37.43 -6.09 -8.65
N ASP A 680 -36.25 -6.69 -8.71
CA ASP A 680 -35.84 -7.75 -7.80
C ASP A 680 -35.46 -7.14 -6.43
N SER A 681 -36.03 -7.68 -5.36
CA SER A 681 -35.77 -7.27 -3.97
C SER A 681 -34.27 -7.27 -3.60
N GLY A 682 -33.46 -8.10 -4.25
CA GLY A 682 -32.02 -8.16 -4.05
C GLY A 682 -31.26 -6.93 -4.58
N GLU A 683 -31.75 -6.30 -5.65
CA GLU A 683 -31.11 -5.12 -6.24
C GLU A 683 -31.32 -3.87 -5.38
N GLN A 684 -32.52 -3.71 -4.81
CA GLN A 684 -32.81 -2.61 -3.88
C GLN A 684 -32.03 -2.71 -2.57
N ASP A 685 -31.82 -3.92 -2.06
CA ASP A 685 -31.03 -4.13 -0.85
C ASP A 685 -29.52 -3.90 -1.10
N ALA A 686 -29.00 -4.29 -2.27
CA ALA A 686 -27.63 -3.98 -2.68
C ALA A 686 -27.40 -2.47 -2.88
N LEU A 687 -28.37 -1.77 -3.48
CA LEU A 687 -28.34 -0.32 -3.64
C LEU A 687 -28.30 0.37 -2.27
N ARG A 688 -29.17 -0.02 -1.34
CA ARG A 688 -29.20 0.51 0.03
C ARG A 688 -27.89 0.28 0.77
N GLU A 689 -27.30 -0.90 0.65
CA GLU A 689 -26.02 -1.19 1.31
C GLU A 689 -24.87 -0.34 0.73
N SER A 690 -24.82 -0.19 -0.60
CA SER A 690 -23.82 0.67 -1.27
C SER A 690 -23.97 2.15 -0.90
N PHE A 691 -25.22 2.64 -0.78
CA PHE A 691 -25.53 3.98 -0.31
C PHE A 691 -25.05 4.21 1.13
N LEU A 692 -25.32 3.28 2.04
CA LEU A 692 -24.86 3.40 3.45
C LEU A 692 -23.34 3.41 3.57
N ARG A 693 -22.61 2.67 2.72
CA ARG A 693 -21.14 2.71 2.67
C ARG A 693 -20.60 4.06 2.22
N GLU A 694 -21.25 4.67 1.23
CA GLU A 694 -20.88 6.00 0.75
C GLU A 694 -21.10 7.07 1.81
N VAL A 695 -22.24 7.01 2.51
CA VAL A 695 -22.51 7.90 3.66
C VAL A 695 -21.48 7.68 4.78
N ALA A 696 -21.12 6.42 5.08
CA ALA A 696 -20.12 6.10 6.10
C ALA A 696 -18.74 6.69 5.76
N ARG A 697 -18.31 6.57 4.50
CA ARG A 697 -17.06 7.18 4.01
C ARG A 697 -17.08 8.69 4.18
N GLY A 698 -18.14 9.36 3.74
CA GLY A 698 -18.24 10.82 3.87
C GLY A 698 -18.23 11.27 5.34
N VAL A 699 -18.83 10.49 6.24
CA VAL A 699 -18.74 10.72 7.69
C VAL A 699 -17.32 10.55 8.21
N GLU A 700 -16.61 9.48 7.82
CA GLU A 700 -15.22 9.22 8.22
C GLU A 700 -14.25 10.29 7.72
N GLU A 701 -14.38 10.71 6.45
CA GLU A 701 -13.57 11.77 5.87
C GLU A 701 -13.83 13.12 6.55
N ARG A 702 -15.10 13.41 6.87
CA ARG A 702 -15.50 14.69 7.44
C ARG A 702 -15.19 14.81 8.92
N LEU A 703 -15.50 13.78 9.69
CA LEU A 703 -15.40 13.79 11.17
C LEU A 703 -14.13 13.12 11.68
N GLY A 704 -13.49 12.24 10.92
CA GLY A 704 -12.33 11.46 11.36
C GLY A 704 -11.05 12.28 11.60
N ARG A 705 -11.03 13.55 11.17
CA ARG A 705 -9.93 14.49 11.45
C ARG A 705 -10.03 15.14 12.84
N CYS A 706 -11.17 15.07 13.52
CA CYS A 706 -11.36 15.66 14.85
C CYS A 706 -10.76 14.74 15.93
N GLN A 707 -9.78 15.22 16.70
CA GLN A 707 -9.27 14.52 17.88
C GLN A 707 -9.41 15.39 19.14
N PRO A 708 -10.08 14.90 20.20
CA PRO A 708 -10.74 13.60 20.31
C PRO A 708 -12.03 13.49 19.47
N ALA A 709 -12.34 12.28 19.00
CA ALA A 709 -13.56 12.04 18.22
C ALA A 709 -14.82 12.34 19.07
N MET A 710 -15.65 13.28 18.59
CA MET A 710 -16.92 13.64 19.23
C MET A 710 -17.96 12.52 19.03
N PRO A 711 -18.87 12.28 20.00
CA PRO A 711 -19.84 11.21 19.85
C PRO A 711 -20.82 11.49 18.71
N LEU A 712 -21.08 10.49 17.87
CA LEU A 712 -21.99 10.53 16.73
C LEU A 712 -23.23 9.68 17.02
N VAL A 713 -24.38 10.34 17.07
CA VAL A 713 -25.70 9.72 17.27
C VAL A 713 -26.43 9.60 15.94
N LEU A 714 -27.11 8.47 15.73
CA LEU A 714 -27.87 8.23 14.52
C LEU A 714 -29.35 8.50 14.75
N ALA A 715 -29.97 9.27 13.85
CA ALA A 715 -31.42 9.40 13.75
C ALA A 715 -31.90 8.55 12.56
N ALA A 716 -32.31 7.30 12.86
CA ALA A 716 -32.61 6.29 11.85
C ALA A 716 -33.53 5.19 12.39
N THR A 717 -34.04 4.34 11.49
CA THR A 717 -34.67 3.07 11.89
C THR A 717 -33.63 2.09 12.45
N GLU A 718 -34.03 1.19 13.34
CA GLU A 718 -33.11 0.21 13.97
C GLU A 718 -32.32 -0.60 12.95
N LYS A 719 -32.99 -1.11 11.90
CA LYS A 719 -32.35 -1.88 10.82
C LYS A 719 -31.27 -1.06 10.12
N THR A 720 -31.53 0.23 9.87
CA THR A 720 -30.59 1.12 9.15
C THR A 720 -29.41 1.51 10.05
N ALA A 721 -29.68 1.86 11.31
CA ALA A 721 -28.62 2.15 12.28
C ALA A 721 -27.71 0.94 12.51
N ALA A 722 -28.27 -0.26 12.66
CA ALA A 722 -27.50 -1.49 12.82
C ALA A 722 -26.60 -1.77 11.61
N SER A 723 -27.14 -1.60 10.39
CA SER A 723 -26.38 -1.79 9.15
C SER A 723 -25.27 -0.73 9.02
N PHE A 724 -25.56 0.53 9.33
CA PHE A 724 -24.59 1.61 9.26
C PHE A 724 -23.43 1.43 10.25
N ARG A 725 -23.73 0.99 11.49
CA ARG A 725 -22.70 0.69 12.51
C ARG A 725 -21.77 -0.47 12.14
N GLN A 726 -22.23 -1.43 11.34
CA GLN A 726 -21.37 -2.50 10.85
C GLN A 726 -20.37 -2.03 9.79
N ILE A 727 -20.62 -0.86 9.19
CA ILE A 727 -19.90 -0.35 8.03
C ILE A 727 -19.00 0.83 8.41
N CYS A 728 -19.50 1.78 9.21
CA CYS A 728 -18.81 3.01 9.56
C CYS A 728 -17.79 2.80 10.70
N ALA A 729 -16.54 3.14 10.43
CA ALA A 729 -15.40 3.02 11.34
C ALA A 729 -15.12 4.29 12.17
N TYR A 730 -16.04 5.27 12.17
CA TYR A 730 -15.86 6.50 12.94
C TYR A 730 -15.73 6.21 14.46
N PRO A 731 -14.61 6.58 15.11
CA PRO A 731 -14.34 6.21 16.50
C PRO A 731 -15.36 6.73 17.53
N GLY A 732 -16.06 7.82 17.20
CA GLY A 732 -17.09 8.41 18.06
C GLY A 732 -18.48 7.79 17.90
N MET A 733 -18.67 6.72 17.12
CA MET A 733 -19.98 6.10 16.92
C MET A 733 -20.61 5.64 18.24
N THR A 734 -21.81 6.13 18.57
CA THR A 734 -22.52 5.72 19.80
C THR A 734 -23.44 4.53 19.58
N ASP A 735 -23.84 3.87 20.67
CA ASP A 735 -24.83 2.78 20.72
C ASP A 735 -26.28 3.29 20.82
N VAL A 736 -26.47 4.53 21.27
CA VAL A 736 -27.78 5.20 21.32
C VAL A 736 -28.28 5.65 19.95
N ILE A 737 -29.60 5.58 19.71
CA ILE A 737 -30.24 6.07 18.48
C ILE A 737 -31.48 6.89 18.79
N VAL A 738 -31.78 7.86 17.93
CA VAL A 738 -33.09 8.51 17.90
C VAL A 738 -33.99 7.65 17.01
N HIS A 739 -34.91 6.91 17.64
CA HIS A 739 -35.77 5.94 16.95
C HIS A 739 -36.81 6.62 16.03
N GLY A 740 -36.99 6.07 14.82
CA GLY A 740 -38.09 6.40 13.90
C GLY A 740 -37.62 6.73 12.48
N SER A 741 -38.57 6.84 11.53
CA SER A 741 -38.26 7.43 10.22
C SER A 741 -38.07 8.92 10.41
N ALA A 742 -36.85 9.41 10.18
CA ALA A 742 -36.54 10.84 10.28
C ALA A 742 -36.88 11.62 9.00
N ASP A 743 -37.50 10.98 7.99
CA ASP A 743 -37.87 11.66 6.74
C ASP A 743 -38.81 12.85 7.02
N GLY A 744 -38.40 14.06 6.65
CA GLY A 744 -39.22 15.27 6.72
C GLY A 744 -39.25 16.01 8.07
N MET A 745 -38.44 15.62 9.06
CA MET A 745 -38.35 16.33 10.34
C MET A 745 -37.59 17.65 10.23
N THR A 746 -38.10 18.68 10.91
CA THR A 746 -37.37 19.94 11.12
C THR A 746 -36.19 19.75 12.10
N PRO A 747 -35.13 20.58 12.04
CA PRO A 747 -34.03 20.51 13.01
C PRO A 747 -34.49 20.60 14.47
N THR A 748 -35.51 21.41 14.75
CA THR A 748 -36.07 21.58 16.10
C THR A 748 -36.75 20.30 16.59
N GLU A 749 -37.57 19.64 15.77
CA GLU A 749 -38.19 18.36 16.13
C GLU A 749 -37.16 17.25 16.32
N LEU A 750 -36.10 17.26 15.49
CA LEU A 750 -34.99 16.31 15.60
C LEU A 750 -34.23 16.50 16.92
N LEU A 751 -33.98 17.75 17.33
CA LEU A 751 -33.35 18.10 18.60
C LEU A 751 -34.22 17.68 19.80
N ASP A 752 -35.52 17.94 19.76
CA ASP A 752 -36.45 17.58 20.85
C ASP A 752 -36.49 16.07 21.09
N ARG A 753 -36.42 15.27 20.02
CA ARG A 753 -36.33 13.80 20.12
C ARG A 753 -34.94 13.30 20.52
N ALA A 754 -33.88 14.00 20.12
CA ALA A 754 -32.52 13.65 20.49
C ALA A 754 -32.25 13.95 21.98
N ARG A 755 -32.83 15.01 22.53
CA ARG A 755 -32.57 15.50 23.90
C ARG A 755 -32.63 14.42 24.99
N PRO A 756 -33.70 13.61 25.15
CA PRO A 756 -33.73 12.57 26.18
C PRO A 756 -32.67 11.49 25.99
N VAL A 757 -32.39 11.11 24.72
CA VAL A 757 -31.39 10.10 24.36
C VAL A 757 -29.97 10.61 24.66
N LEU A 758 -29.69 11.86 24.32
CA LEU A 758 -28.42 12.52 24.58
C LEU A 758 -28.18 12.73 26.07
N GLN A 759 -29.23 13.07 26.84
CA GLN A 759 -29.14 13.22 28.28
C GLN A 759 -28.83 11.88 28.97
N GLU A 760 -29.52 10.80 28.59
CA GLU A 760 -29.23 9.46 29.12
C GLU A 760 -27.80 9.00 28.77
N TYR A 761 -27.37 9.22 27.53
CA TYR A 761 -26.01 8.91 27.09
C TYR A 761 -24.97 9.70 27.89
N ALA A 762 -25.19 11.01 28.08
CA ALA A 762 -24.31 11.86 28.88
C ALA A 762 -24.15 11.34 30.31
N THR A 763 -25.27 11.00 30.98
CA THR A 763 -25.24 10.46 32.34
C THR A 763 -24.46 9.15 32.42
N LYS A 764 -24.67 8.24 31.46
CA LYS A 764 -23.94 6.96 31.40
C LYS A 764 -22.45 7.14 31.13
N GLU A 765 -22.08 8.04 30.24
CA GLU A 765 -20.68 8.36 29.93
C GLU A 765 -19.95 8.97 31.13
N THR A 766 -20.59 9.91 31.82
CA THR A 766 -20.04 10.51 33.05
C THR A 766 -19.82 9.44 34.12
N GLN A 767 -20.81 8.55 34.33
CA GLN A 767 -20.68 7.45 35.28
C GLN A 767 -19.51 6.51 34.93
N ARG A 768 -19.40 6.08 33.65
CA ARG A 768 -18.32 5.21 33.18
C ARG A 768 -16.93 5.83 33.36
N ARG A 769 -16.79 7.14 33.10
CA ARG A 769 -15.52 7.85 33.30
C ARG A 769 -15.14 7.92 34.77
N SER A 770 -16.09 8.23 35.64
CA SER A 770 -15.87 8.25 37.09
C SER A 770 -15.45 6.88 37.63
N GLU A 771 -16.12 5.81 37.20
CA GLU A 771 -15.75 4.42 37.54
C GLU A 771 -14.35 4.08 37.04
N ARG A 772 -14.03 4.44 35.80
CA ARG A 772 -12.71 4.19 35.21
C ARG A 772 -11.59 4.93 35.93
N ILE A 773 -11.82 6.18 36.33
CA ILE A 773 -10.85 6.94 37.13
C ILE A 773 -10.66 6.26 38.50
N ALA A 774 -11.73 5.82 39.15
CA ALA A 774 -11.63 5.10 40.42
C ALA A 774 -10.85 3.77 40.30
N GLU A 775 -11.04 3.01 39.22
CA GLU A 775 -10.25 1.80 38.91
C GLU A 775 -8.77 2.11 38.72
N LEU A 776 -8.44 3.12 37.91
CA LEU A 776 -7.05 3.51 37.63
C LEU A 776 -6.36 4.03 38.89
N ARG A 777 -7.09 4.75 39.75
CA ARG A 777 -6.63 5.21 41.07
C ARG A 777 -6.30 4.01 41.97
N ALA A 778 -7.18 3.03 42.06
CA ALA A 778 -6.94 1.80 42.82
C ALA A 778 -5.73 0.99 42.30
N GLY A 779 -5.47 1.04 40.99
CA GLY A 779 -4.33 0.40 40.35
C GLY A 779 -3.01 1.17 40.40
N ASN A 780 -2.95 2.32 41.10
CA ASN A 780 -1.78 3.22 41.15
C ASN A 780 -1.29 3.65 39.75
N ARG A 781 -2.24 3.84 38.82
CA ARG A 781 -1.98 4.20 37.41
C ARG A 781 -2.24 5.68 37.12
N LEU A 782 -2.57 6.46 38.14
CA LEU A 782 -2.81 7.89 38.05
C LEU A 782 -1.69 8.63 38.78
N GLU A 783 -1.28 9.75 38.19
CA GLU A 783 -0.51 10.79 38.85
C GLU A 783 -1.43 12.00 39.02
N GLU A 784 -1.52 12.52 40.24
CA GLU A 784 -2.46 13.59 40.62
C GLU A 784 -1.72 14.80 41.18
N ASP A 785 -0.43 14.67 41.53
CA ASP A 785 0.42 15.80 41.85
C ASP A 785 0.85 16.53 40.56
N PRO A 786 0.57 17.84 40.39
CA PRO A 786 0.88 18.56 39.17
C PRO A 786 2.36 18.50 38.74
N GLN A 787 3.29 18.48 39.70
CA GLN A 787 4.72 18.35 39.39
C GLN A 787 5.06 16.92 38.94
N GLY A 788 4.52 15.91 39.63
CA GLY A 788 4.60 14.51 39.21
C GLY A 788 4.05 14.28 37.80
N VAL A 789 2.89 14.88 37.48
CA VAL A 789 2.26 14.79 36.16
C VAL A 789 3.16 15.39 35.08
N LEU A 790 3.72 16.57 35.33
CA LEU A 790 4.65 17.22 34.40
C LEU A 790 5.90 16.36 34.16
N LEU A 791 6.53 15.83 35.22
CA LEU A 791 7.70 14.94 35.09
C LEU A 791 7.37 13.66 34.33
N ALA A 792 6.17 13.10 34.52
CA ALA A 792 5.71 11.97 33.74
C ALA A 792 5.47 12.34 32.27
N ALA A 793 4.89 13.51 31.99
CA ALA A 793 4.62 14.00 30.65
C ALA A 793 5.91 14.30 29.86
N GLU A 794 6.90 14.97 30.49
CA GLU A 794 8.22 15.24 29.90
C GLU A 794 8.98 13.94 29.59
N GLY A 795 8.77 12.89 30.38
CA GLY A 795 9.27 11.53 30.11
C GLY A 795 8.43 10.70 29.13
N ALA A 796 7.44 11.29 28.46
CA ALA A 796 6.48 10.62 27.58
C ALA A 796 5.74 9.42 28.21
N ARG A 797 5.58 9.43 29.55
CA ARG A 797 4.89 8.39 30.33
C ARG A 797 3.40 8.65 30.54
N VAL A 798 2.86 9.77 30.04
CA VAL A 798 1.42 10.06 30.13
C VAL A 798 0.71 9.56 28.85
N GLU A 799 -0.27 8.67 29.04
CA GLU A 799 -1.16 8.17 27.98
C GLU A 799 -2.27 9.19 27.69
N ALA A 800 -2.89 9.71 28.75
CA ALA A 800 -3.95 10.69 28.69
C ALA A 800 -3.84 11.66 29.87
N LEU A 801 -3.96 12.96 29.60
CA LEU A 801 -3.99 14.02 30.59
C LEU A 801 -5.42 14.57 30.69
N LEU A 802 -6.02 14.43 31.86
CA LEU A 802 -7.33 15.00 32.18
C LEU A 802 -7.11 16.37 32.82
N VAL A 803 -7.72 17.41 32.27
CA VAL A 803 -7.52 18.80 32.72
C VAL A 803 -8.86 19.41 33.13
N GLY A 804 -8.94 19.90 34.37
CA GLY A 804 -10.13 20.58 34.88
C GLY A 804 -10.25 22.02 34.37
N ALA A 805 -11.50 22.47 34.19
CA ALA A 805 -11.80 23.87 33.92
C ALA A 805 -11.37 24.73 35.12
N SER A 806 -10.54 25.75 34.89
CA SER A 806 -10.24 26.71 35.96
C SER A 806 -11.43 27.62 36.20
N THR A 807 -11.83 27.79 37.47
CA THR A 807 -12.74 28.86 37.91
C THR A 807 -12.01 30.14 38.32
N GLU A 808 -10.68 30.20 38.18
CA GLU A 808 -9.89 31.35 38.62
C GLU A 808 -9.71 32.40 37.52
N GLY A 809 -10.01 33.64 37.90
CA GLY A 809 -10.24 34.77 37.00
C GLY A 809 -9.05 35.20 36.14
N ALA A 810 -9.38 36.11 35.21
CA ALA A 810 -8.59 36.64 34.09
C ALA A 810 -7.15 37.16 34.36
N ASN A 811 -6.57 36.94 35.54
CA ASN A 811 -5.25 37.44 35.96
C ASN A 811 -4.25 36.34 36.40
N GLY A 812 -4.49 35.06 36.08
CA GLY A 812 -3.65 33.94 36.50
C GLY A 812 -2.23 33.91 35.92
N ASN A 813 -1.31 34.67 36.50
CA ASN A 813 0.15 34.52 36.37
C ASN A 813 0.72 33.62 37.49
N GLY A 814 -0.09 32.74 38.08
CA GLY A 814 0.35 31.83 39.13
C GLY A 814 1.35 30.78 38.57
N PRO A 815 2.37 30.37 39.34
CA PRO A 815 3.30 29.32 38.92
C PRO A 815 2.63 27.97 38.65
N GLU A 816 1.46 27.70 39.24
CA GLU A 816 0.68 26.49 38.96
C GLU A 816 0.07 26.45 37.56
N ASP A 817 -0.29 27.60 36.97
CA ASP A 817 -0.90 27.64 35.64
C ASP A 817 0.11 27.31 34.53
N ASP A 818 1.36 27.76 34.69
CA ASP A 818 2.45 27.43 33.77
C ASP A 818 2.78 25.93 33.81
N LEU A 819 2.66 25.29 34.98
CA LEU A 819 2.86 23.84 35.13
C LEU A 819 1.81 23.03 34.35
N VAL A 820 0.54 23.43 34.39
CA VAL A 820 -0.54 22.73 33.67
C VAL A 820 -0.36 22.88 32.15
N ASP A 821 -0.09 24.09 31.66
CA ASP A 821 0.12 24.33 30.23
C ASP A 821 1.37 23.61 29.70
N ARG A 822 2.44 23.56 30.50
CA ARG A 822 3.63 22.74 30.20
C ARG A 822 3.30 21.25 30.18
N ALA A 823 2.50 20.75 31.12
CA ALA A 823 2.09 19.34 31.15
C ALA A 823 1.23 18.99 29.93
N ILE A 824 0.33 19.89 29.50
CA ILE A 824 -0.45 19.75 28.27
C ILE A 824 0.49 19.66 27.06
N GLN A 825 1.40 20.62 26.90
CA GLN A 825 2.36 20.62 25.78
C GLN A 825 3.26 19.38 25.78
N ALA A 826 3.83 19.01 26.93
CA ALA A 826 4.70 17.84 27.06
C ALA A 826 3.94 16.54 26.75
N THR A 827 2.69 16.41 27.22
CA THR A 827 1.83 15.27 26.90
C THR A 827 1.58 15.17 25.40
N LEU A 828 1.22 16.29 24.74
CA LEU A 828 0.98 16.32 23.29
C LEU A 828 2.24 15.98 22.49
N ARG A 829 3.42 16.49 22.90
CA ARG A 829 4.72 16.17 22.27
C ARG A 829 5.13 14.69 22.48
N GLY A 830 4.81 14.10 23.63
CA GLY A 830 5.00 12.67 23.91
C GLY A 830 3.96 11.76 23.25
N GLY A 831 3.04 12.31 22.45
CA GLY A 831 1.96 11.56 21.78
C GLY A 831 0.83 11.10 22.71
N GLY A 832 0.76 11.63 23.93
CA GLY A 832 -0.38 11.44 24.82
C GLY A 832 -1.57 12.32 24.40
N ARG A 833 -2.76 12.02 24.93
CA ARG A 833 -4.00 12.75 24.62
C ARG A 833 -4.35 13.73 25.73
N VAL A 834 -4.97 14.86 25.40
CA VAL A 834 -5.48 15.84 26.38
C VAL A 834 -7.00 15.83 26.31
N LEU A 835 -7.65 15.70 27.47
CA LEU A 835 -9.10 15.58 27.59
C LEU A 835 -9.60 16.52 28.70
N PRO A 836 -10.76 17.16 28.53
CA PRO A 836 -11.38 17.90 29.63
C PRO A 836 -11.85 16.93 30.72
N MET A 837 -11.69 17.35 31.97
CA MET A 837 -12.21 16.65 33.14
C MET A 837 -13.70 16.96 33.32
N PRO A 838 -14.51 16.01 33.86
CA PRO A 838 -15.90 16.28 34.19
C PRO A 838 -16.06 17.51 35.09
N ALA A 839 -17.08 18.33 34.86
CA ALA A 839 -17.36 19.51 35.69
C ALA A 839 -17.56 19.21 37.19
N SER A 840 -17.85 17.95 37.54
CA SER A 840 -18.03 17.47 38.92
C SER A 840 -16.75 17.02 39.63
N SER A 841 -15.60 17.03 38.97
CA SER A 841 -14.34 16.56 39.54
C SER A 841 -13.68 17.63 40.44
N PRO A 842 -13.24 17.27 41.67
CA PRO A 842 -12.51 18.18 42.55
C PRO A 842 -11.05 18.41 42.13
N GLU A 843 -10.48 17.56 41.28
CA GLU A 843 -9.09 17.65 40.83
C GLU A 843 -8.92 18.64 39.67
N THR A 844 -7.78 19.32 39.61
CA THR A 844 -7.45 20.28 38.54
C THR A 844 -6.66 19.63 37.40
N LEU A 845 -5.94 18.54 37.68
CA LEU A 845 -5.08 17.83 36.73
C LEU A 845 -4.91 16.36 37.14
N ILE A 846 -5.07 15.41 36.20
CA ILE A 846 -4.79 13.98 36.41
C ILE A 846 -4.05 13.42 35.20
N GLY A 847 -2.87 12.85 35.42
CA GLY A 847 -2.09 12.12 34.41
C GLY A 847 -2.34 10.62 34.47
N VAL A 848 -2.86 10.02 33.39
CA VAL A 848 -2.97 8.57 33.24
C VAL A 848 -1.65 8.02 32.71
N LEU A 849 -0.99 7.13 33.45
CA LEU A 849 0.35 6.66 33.11
C LEU A 849 0.36 5.45 32.14
N ARG A 850 1.32 5.47 31.21
CA ARG A 850 1.69 4.37 30.31
C ARG A 850 2.46 3.30 31.08
N TYR A 851 2.23 2.04 30.71
CA TYR A 851 3.00 0.89 31.16
C TYR A 851 3.80 0.30 30.02
#